data_AF-A0A1P8KN78-F1
#
_entry.id   AF-A0A1P8KN78-F1
#
_cell.length_a   1.000
_cell.length_b   1.000
_cell.length_c   1.000
_cell.angle_alpha   90.00
_cell.angle_beta   90.00
_cell.angle_gamma   90.00
#
_symmetry.space_group_name_H-M   'P 1'
#
loop_
_entity.id
_entity.type
_entity.pdbx_description
1 polymer ?
#
loop_
_entity_poly.entity_id
_entity_poly.type
_entity_poly.pdbx_seq_one_letter_code
_entity_poly.pdbx_strand_id
1 'polypeptide(L)'
;MYNLKFVFTALFLTNSLFALTDIKPSNIEENKIVEKIEEVENIKPSEEEIFIQDSKRTVKQLLSLRKIPNSFLSNSSIRAYYKNFENQLIWSDKNGIKDISLSLLETIKNDPVLKPNVKKAFNLGKVLNELTKIEKENDKYIESMAKIDFMLTSIYDKYMNYLSKGYINWKGFKRELRKLDRKEEILADWEKHNANKNSKSLLKTAIMENDLNLAFNEVNYTYPKAKELSKTIQEFEKIAQAGGYVKLPKFKRLEEGDKSPVVSILRERLLQSNDLKADNCDLQKDITPENISQIKREEIPTTQVDTLVIENNCYESFDKNVKDAVISFQKNHGLTADGIVGPSTRKYLNISVESKIVKMRLNLERMRWLPRSLGEKFLLVNIPDYKLKMYENDEVKLAMKVVVGTRKNPTPIFSNKMSFVVLNPYWRIPPRIVKREIIPKLLKNPGYLNGKGINLYENWDHNSTQFDLNSIDWNLYDENRVATTNLTTSIIDGEEVQIEETVEPEKGPTMRFIQMPSNKNPLGRMKFMFPNKYAVYLHDTPAKRYFNYTKRALSHGCIRLAEPKELLKVIASEDENLDYTRASNILEDIEKTQIGLKKKIPVHMVYLTSWVDENNIVQFRDDVYRYDRMQKKLLYKKNQYM
;
A
#
# COMPACT_ATOMS: atom_id res chain seq x y z
N MET A 1 15.79 40.68 17.66
CA MET A 1 16.57 41.90 17.33
C MET A 1 16.80 41.90 15.83
N TYR A 2 16.22 42.90 15.14
CA TYR A 2 16.28 43.26 13.69
C TYR A 2 16.02 42.12 12.67
N ASN A 3 14.85 41.89 12.02
CA ASN A 3 13.85 42.73 11.31
C ASN A 3 14.45 43.56 10.15
N LEU A 4 13.92 43.68 8.91
CA LEU A 4 12.70 43.21 8.23
C LEU A 4 12.70 43.76 6.75
N LYS A 5 12.33 42.93 5.74
CA LYS A 5 11.45 43.18 4.54
C LYS A 5 11.68 44.27 3.45
N PHE A 6 11.42 43.78 2.20
CA PHE A 6 10.68 44.39 1.04
C PHE A 6 11.43 45.44 0.17
N VAL A 7 11.29 45.56 -1.16
CA VAL A 7 10.17 45.33 -2.11
C VAL A 7 10.66 44.94 -3.54
N PHE A 8 9.80 44.19 -4.25
CA PHE A 8 9.65 43.88 -5.69
C PHE A 8 9.67 45.13 -6.63
N THR A 9 9.93 45.07 -7.95
CA THR A 9 9.09 44.58 -9.08
C THR A 9 9.87 44.75 -10.41
N ALA A 10 9.95 43.74 -11.32
CA ALA A 10 9.10 43.52 -12.53
C ALA A 10 9.39 44.50 -13.70
N LEU A 11 9.31 44.21 -15.00
CA LEU A 11 9.12 43.05 -15.89
C LEU A 11 9.35 43.60 -17.33
N PHE A 12 9.78 42.75 -18.26
CA PHE A 12 9.47 42.74 -19.71
C PHE A 12 10.08 43.72 -20.76
N LEU A 13 10.59 43.05 -21.81
CA LEU A 13 10.40 43.20 -23.27
C LEU A 13 11.11 44.31 -24.08
N THR A 14 11.98 43.80 -24.96
CA THR A 14 12.08 44.03 -26.42
C THR A 14 12.71 45.30 -27.00
N ASN A 15 13.65 45.00 -27.91
CA ASN A 15 13.84 45.55 -29.26
C ASN A 15 14.41 46.98 -29.49
N SER A 16 15.49 46.95 -30.28
CA SER A 16 15.77 47.79 -31.44
C SER A 16 16.49 49.14 -31.27
N LEU A 17 17.68 49.15 -31.88
CA LEU A 17 18.28 50.18 -32.73
C LEU A 17 18.82 51.49 -32.13
N PHE A 18 19.77 52.04 -32.90
CA PHE A 18 20.52 53.30 -32.79
C PHE A 18 21.78 53.22 -31.91
N ALA A 19 22.94 53.73 -32.32
CA ALA A 19 23.37 54.39 -33.55
C ALA A 19 24.90 54.38 -33.56
N LEU A 20 25.48 54.54 -34.75
CA LEU A 20 26.89 54.85 -34.95
C LEU A 20 27.32 56.06 -34.10
N THR A 21 28.45 55.92 -33.41
CA THR A 21 29.37 57.03 -33.21
C THR A 21 30.78 56.55 -33.55
N ASP A 22 31.34 57.19 -34.57
CA ASP A 22 32.73 57.07 -34.99
C ASP A 22 33.66 57.51 -33.85
N ILE A 23 34.42 56.56 -33.30
CA ILE A 23 35.63 56.85 -32.53
C ILE A 23 36.79 56.26 -33.32
N LYS A 24 37.65 57.14 -33.86
CA LYS A 24 38.91 56.74 -34.51
C LYS A 24 39.78 55.96 -33.50
N PRO A 25 40.44 54.87 -33.94
CA PRO A 25 41.32 54.11 -33.07
C PRO A 25 42.54 54.96 -32.72
N SER A 26 42.71 55.25 -31.43
CA SER A 26 44.02 55.62 -30.91
C SER A 26 44.83 54.34 -30.75
N ASN A 27 46.07 54.36 -31.25
CA ASN A 27 47.04 53.28 -31.13
C ASN A 27 47.25 52.91 -29.65
N ILE A 28 46.45 51.98 -29.15
CA ILE A 28 46.77 51.20 -27.96
C ILE A 28 47.70 50.10 -28.47
N GLU A 29 48.94 50.14 -27.99
CA GLU A 29 50.01 49.19 -28.28
C GLU A 29 49.49 47.75 -28.35
N GLU A 30 49.28 47.23 -29.57
CA GLU A 30 48.93 45.82 -29.81
C GLU A 30 49.95 44.90 -29.12
N ASN A 31 51.20 45.33 -28.98
CA ASN A 31 52.23 44.56 -28.28
C ASN A 31 51.97 44.32 -26.78
N LYS A 32 51.30 45.23 -26.06
CA LYS A 32 50.96 45.01 -24.63
C LYS A 32 49.72 44.13 -24.44
N ILE A 33 48.84 44.09 -25.46
CA ILE A 33 47.68 43.20 -25.47
C ILE A 33 48.12 41.80 -25.91
N VAL A 34 49.04 41.69 -26.87
CA VAL A 34 49.63 40.40 -27.29
C VAL A 34 50.48 39.79 -26.18
N GLU A 35 51.31 40.54 -25.45
CA GLU A 35 52.03 40.01 -24.27
C GLU A 35 51.07 39.56 -23.14
N LYS A 36 49.98 40.30 -22.89
CA LYS A 36 48.96 39.88 -21.90
C LYS A 36 48.09 38.73 -22.39
N ILE A 37 47.90 38.56 -23.69
CA ILE A 37 47.19 37.41 -24.28
C ILE A 37 48.11 36.19 -24.27
N GLU A 38 49.40 36.33 -24.57
CA GLU A 38 50.41 35.26 -24.45
C GLU A 38 50.62 34.82 -22.98
N GLU A 39 50.52 35.73 -22.00
CA GLU A 39 50.52 35.38 -20.56
C GLU A 39 49.23 34.65 -20.13
N VAL A 40 48.09 34.92 -20.77
CA VAL A 40 46.82 34.21 -20.50
C VAL A 40 46.77 32.85 -21.22
N GLU A 41 47.46 32.69 -22.35
CA GLU A 41 47.57 31.42 -23.09
C GLU A 41 48.60 30.43 -22.49
N ASN A 42 49.47 30.87 -21.59
CA ASN A 42 50.50 30.04 -20.93
C ASN A 42 50.24 29.72 -19.45
N ILE A 43 49.01 29.85 -18.96
CA ILE A 43 48.66 29.38 -17.62
C ILE A 43 48.67 27.86 -17.63
N LYS A 44 49.65 27.24 -16.95
CA LYS A 44 49.66 25.79 -16.73
C LYS A 44 48.34 25.39 -16.07
N PRO A 45 47.63 24.37 -16.59
CA PRO A 45 46.37 23.95 -16.01
C PRO A 45 46.60 23.55 -14.55
N SER A 46 45.68 23.96 -13.70
CA SER A 46 45.65 23.53 -12.30
C SER A 46 45.57 22.01 -12.20
N GLU A 47 46.02 21.44 -11.08
CA GLU A 47 45.89 20.00 -10.81
C GLU A 47 44.45 19.51 -10.94
N GLU A 48 43.48 20.39 -10.66
CA GLU A 48 42.05 20.12 -10.82
C GLU A 48 41.62 20.04 -12.28
N GLU A 49 42.08 20.96 -13.12
CA GLU A 49 41.80 20.93 -14.56
C GLU A 49 42.43 19.71 -15.24
N ILE A 50 43.68 19.37 -14.86
CA ILE A 50 44.36 18.15 -15.32
C ILE A 50 43.53 16.92 -14.94
N PHE A 51 43.11 16.81 -13.68
CA PHE A 51 42.28 15.70 -13.20
C PHE A 51 40.94 15.61 -13.96
N ILE A 52 40.27 16.74 -14.20
CA ILE A 52 38.99 16.77 -14.94
C ILE A 52 39.21 16.31 -16.39
N GLN A 53 40.28 16.74 -17.05
CA GLN A 53 40.56 16.35 -18.43
C GLN A 53 40.90 14.86 -18.54
N ASP A 54 41.75 14.35 -17.64
CA ASP A 54 42.15 12.95 -17.61
C ASP A 54 41.00 12.02 -17.24
N SER A 55 40.16 12.43 -16.30
CA SER A 55 38.95 11.69 -15.95
C SER A 55 37.94 11.67 -17.11
N LYS A 56 37.68 12.79 -17.79
CA LYS A 56 36.84 12.82 -18.99
C LYS A 56 37.34 11.87 -20.08
N ARG A 57 38.66 11.85 -20.33
CA ARG A 57 39.29 10.95 -21.30
C ARG A 57 39.09 9.48 -20.91
N THR A 58 39.37 9.15 -19.65
CA THR A 58 39.20 7.80 -19.10
C THR A 58 37.74 7.34 -19.16
N VAL A 59 36.78 8.19 -18.78
CA VAL A 59 35.34 7.89 -18.88
C VAL A 59 34.95 7.59 -20.31
N LYS A 60 35.35 8.43 -21.28
CA LYS A 60 35.07 8.19 -22.71
C LYS A 60 35.65 6.86 -23.19
N GLN A 61 36.89 6.56 -22.81
CA GLN A 61 37.57 5.30 -23.14
C GLN A 61 36.81 4.10 -22.56
N LEU A 62 36.44 4.13 -21.28
CA LEU A 62 35.71 3.02 -20.66
C LEU A 62 34.28 2.86 -21.22
N LEU A 63 33.62 3.96 -21.60
CA LEU A 63 32.30 3.93 -22.24
C LEU A 63 32.32 3.42 -23.69
N SER A 64 33.47 3.37 -24.34
CA SER A 64 33.64 2.77 -25.67
C SER A 64 33.80 1.25 -25.61
N LEU A 65 34.21 0.71 -24.45
CA LEU A 65 34.35 -0.73 -24.24
C LEU A 65 33.00 -1.45 -24.31
N ARG A 66 33.05 -2.73 -24.72
CA ARG A 66 31.85 -3.58 -24.91
C ARG A 66 31.13 -3.92 -23.60
N LYS A 67 31.81 -3.86 -22.44
CA LYS A 67 31.23 -4.23 -21.14
C LYS A 67 31.79 -3.36 -20.01
N ILE A 68 30.89 -2.74 -19.24
CA ILE A 68 31.24 -2.05 -18.00
C ILE A 68 31.15 -3.07 -16.83
N PRO A 69 32.23 -3.31 -16.08
CA PRO A 69 32.23 -4.27 -14.98
C PRO A 69 31.20 -3.91 -13.89
N ASN A 70 30.56 -4.93 -13.31
CA ASN A 70 29.70 -4.83 -12.11
C ASN A 70 28.53 -3.81 -12.17
N SER A 71 28.11 -3.38 -13.36
CA SER A 71 26.95 -2.52 -13.57
C SER A 71 25.63 -3.31 -13.68
N PHE A 72 24.54 -2.81 -13.09
CA PHE A 72 23.16 -3.24 -13.37
C PHE A 72 22.56 -2.58 -14.61
N LEU A 73 23.20 -1.53 -15.13
CA LEU A 73 22.81 -0.80 -16.32
C LEU A 73 23.54 -1.30 -17.56
N SER A 74 22.86 -1.22 -18.71
CA SER A 74 23.51 -1.38 -20.02
C SER A 74 24.51 -0.25 -20.26
N ASN A 75 25.52 -0.50 -21.10
CA ASN A 75 26.48 0.54 -21.49
C ASN A 75 25.80 1.77 -22.11
N SER A 76 24.73 1.56 -22.91
CA SER A 76 23.94 2.66 -23.47
C SER A 76 23.27 3.51 -22.39
N SER A 77 22.79 2.89 -21.31
CA SER A 77 22.15 3.59 -20.20
C SER A 77 23.16 4.40 -19.41
N ILE A 78 24.33 3.83 -19.09
CA ILE A 78 25.42 4.57 -18.42
C ILE A 78 25.86 5.75 -19.30
N ARG A 79 26.14 5.51 -20.58
CA ARG A 79 26.54 6.59 -21.51
C ARG A 79 25.56 7.76 -21.52
N ALA A 80 24.25 7.46 -21.45
CA ALA A 80 23.23 8.49 -21.39
C ALA A 80 23.26 9.32 -20.08
N TYR A 81 23.66 8.74 -18.94
CA TYR A 81 23.91 9.49 -17.72
C TYR A 81 25.10 10.43 -17.90
N TYR A 82 26.27 9.89 -18.29
CA TYR A 82 27.50 10.67 -18.39
C TYR A 82 27.45 11.74 -19.48
N LYS A 83 26.65 11.55 -20.54
CA LYS A 83 26.40 12.61 -21.52
C LYS A 83 25.79 13.87 -20.88
N ASN A 84 24.92 13.74 -19.87
CA ASN A 84 24.31 14.89 -19.19
C ASN A 84 25.30 15.69 -18.33
N PHE A 85 26.46 15.08 -18.04
CA PHE A 85 27.56 15.63 -17.25
C PHE A 85 28.84 15.79 -18.10
N GLU A 86 28.72 15.87 -19.43
CA GLU A 86 29.87 16.08 -20.34
C GLU A 86 31.00 15.04 -20.19
N ASN A 87 30.64 13.82 -19.77
CA ASN A 87 31.54 12.71 -19.43
C ASN A 87 32.46 12.97 -18.22
N GLN A 88 32.12 13.93 -17.35
CA GLN A 88 32.76 14.10 -16.05
C GLN A 88 32.33 13.01 -15.07
N LEU A 89 33.16 12.77 -14.05
CA LEU A 89 32.81 11.95 -12.90
C LEU A 89 31.66 12.61 -12.13
N ILE A 90 30.64 11.83 -11.79
CA ILE A 90 29.41 12.30 -11.14
C ILE A 90 29.60 12.25 -9.61
N TRP A 91 30.07 11.11 -9.12
CA TRP A 91 30.11 10.70 -7.70
C TRP A 91 31.47 10.93 -7.04
N SER A 92 32.43 11.44 -7.80
CA SER A 92 33.81 11.62 -7.39
C SER A 92 34.48 12.83 -8.03
N ASP A 93 35.58 13.26 -7.43
CA ASP A 93 36.45 14.35 -7.87
C ASP A 93 37.92 14.07 -7.49
N LYS A 94 38.79 15.08 -7.62
CA LYS A 94 40.23 14.97 -7.32
C LYS A 94 40.51 14.54 -5.87
N ASN A 95 39.62 14.87 -4.94
CA ASN A 95 39.77 14.56 -3.53
C ASN A 95 39.34 13.12 -3.20
N GLY A 96 38.54 12.51 -4.07
CA GLY A 96 38.07 11.13 -3.94
C GLY A 96 36.57 11.02 -4.16
N ILE A 97 35.90 10.22 -3.33
CA ILE A 97 34.46 10.01 -3.39
C ILE A 97 33.76 11.16 -2.66
N LYS A 98 32.75 11.76 -3.30
CA LYS A 98 31.96 12.86 -2.73
C LYS A 98 31.04 12.39 -1.60
N ASP A 99 30.73 13.26 -0.65
CA ASP A 99 29.81 12.95 0.46
C ASP A 99 28.41 12.53 -0.01
N ILE A 100 27.92 13.11 -1.11
CA ILE A 100 26.63 12.74 -1.72
C ILE A 100 26.58 11.25 -2.13
N SER A 101 27.73 10.67 -2.46
CA SER A 101 27.88 9.25 -2.78
C SER A 101 27.73 8.37 -1.55
N LEU A 102 28.29 8.81 -0.41
CA LEU A 102 28.12 8.15 0.88
C LEU A 102 26.66 8.24 1.35
N SER A 103 26.03 9.41 1.15
CA SER A 103 24.60 9.62 1.42
C SER A 103 23.71 8.66 0.63
N LEU A 104 24.01 8.42 -0.66
CA LEU A 104 23.31 7.40 -1.47
C LEU A 104 23.41 6.01 -0.84
N LEU A 105 24.63 5.58 -0.51
CA LEU A 105 24.88 4.25 0.04
C LEU A 105 24.19 4.04 1.39
N GLU A 106 24.27 5.03 2.27
CA GLU A 106 23.66 4.96 3.60
C GLU A 106 22.12 5.00 3.52
N THR A 107 21.56 5.81 2.62
CA THR A 107 20.11 5.83 2.35
C THR A 107 19.62 4.45 1.92
N ILE A 108 20.29 3.81 0.97
CA ILE A 108 19.90 2.50 0.45
C ILE A 108 20.05 1.42 1.53
N LYS A 109 21.17 1.45 2.28
CA LYS A 109 21.46 0.50 3.37
C LYS A 109 20.39 0.54 4.47
N ASN A 110 19.86 1.73 4.76
CA ASN A 110 18.89 1.94 5.82
C ASN A 110 17.43 1.98 5.35
N ASP A 111 17.14 1.76 4.06
CA ASP A 111 15.76 1.70 3.58
C ASP A 111 14.96 0.64 4.36
N PRO A 112 13.82 1.00 4.96
CA PRO A 112 13.12 0.14 5.91
C PRO A 112 12.61 -1.16 5.28
N VAL A 113 12.32 -1.18 3.98
CA VAL A 113 11.81 -2.36 3.25
C VAL A 113 12.97 -3.22 2.75
N LEU A 114 14.01 -2.60 2.19
CA LEU A 114 15.14 -3.29 1.55
C LEU A 114 16.17 -3.82 2.55
N LYS A 115 16.31 -3.20 3.74
CA LYS A 115 17.33 -3.53 4.76
C LYS A 115 17.59 -5.04 4.94
N PRO A 116 16.59 -5.95 4.98
CA PRO A 116 16.85 -7.40 5.09
C PRO A 116 17.57 -8.04 3.91
N ASN A 117 17.44 -7.47 2.71
CA ASN A 117 17.94 -8.04 1.45
C ASN A 117 18.90 -7.11 0.70
N VAL A 118 19.20 -5.91 1.24
CA VAL A 118 19.87 -4.82 0.52
C VAL A 118 21.24 -5.22 -0.03
N LYS A 119 22.03 -5.99 0.74
CA LYS A 119 23.35 -6.47 0.33
C LYS A 119 23.31 -7.24 -0.99
N LYS A 120 22.30 -8.12 -1.15
CA LYS A 120 22.10 -8.92 -2.36
C LYS A 120 21.38 -8.13 -3.45
N ALA A 121 20.40 -7.31 -3.06
CA ALA A 121 19.59 -6.54 -3.98
C ALA A 121 20.43 -5.50 -4.75
N PHE A 122 21.44 -4.90 -4.11
CA PHE A 122 22.24 -3.81 -4.69
C PHE A 122 23.73 -4.16 -4.84
N ASN A 123 24.15 -5.39 -4.52
CA ASN A 123 25.56 -5.80 -4.52
C ASN A 123 26.45 -4.83 -3.71
N LEU A 124 25.94 -4.22 -2.64
CA LEU A 124 26.65 -3.17 -1.89
C LEU A 124 28.02 -3.63 -1.40
N GLY A 125 28.16 -4.92 -1.02
CA GLY A 125 29.45 -5.47 -0.61
C GLY A 125 30.53 -5.41 -1.68
N LYS A 126 30.18 -5.52 -2.97
CA LYS A 126 31.14 -5.36 -4.07
C LYS A 126 31.59 -3.91 -4.20
N VAL A 127 30.66 -2.96 -4.11
CA VAL A 127 30.98 -1.53 -4.22
C VAL A 127 31.88 -1.10 -3.06
N LEU A 128 31.54 -1.50 -1.84
CA LEU A 128 32.36 -1.23 -0.66
C LEU A 128 33.76 -1.85 -0.78
N ASN A 129 33.87 -3.07 -1.32
CA ASN A 129 35.16 -3.71 -1.52
C ASN A 129 36.02 -3.05 -2.62
N GLU A 130 35.41 -2.49 -3.66
CA GLU A 130 36.16 -1.71 -4.66
C GLU A 130 36.57 -0.36 -4.09
N LEU A 131 35.73 0.26 -3.25
CA LEU A 131 36.05 1.50 -2.54
C LEU A 131 37.27 1.34 -1.63
N THR A 132 37.41 0.19 -0.94
CA THR A 132 38.56 -0.06 -0.04
C THR A 132 39.88 -0.32 -0.75
N LYS A 133 39.87 -0.56 -2.08
CA LYS A 133 41.08 -0.84 -2.87
C LYS A 133 41.64 0.39 -3.58
N ILE A 134 40.98 1.56 -3.45
CA ILE A 134 41.45 2.77 -4.10
C ILE A 134 42.71 3.27 -3.40
N GLU A 135 43.80 3.37 -4.16
CA GLU A 135 45.07 3.95 -3.74
C GLU A 135 45.40 5.16 -4.62
N LYS A 136 45.61 6.34 -4.03
CA LYS A 136 45.85 7.59 -4.77
C LYS A 136 47.16 7.59 -5.57
N GLU A 137 48.16 6.86 -5.08
CA GLU A 137 49.49 6.76 -5.69
C GLU A 137 49.54 5.76 -6.86
N ASN A 138 48.43 5.09 -7.16
CA ASN A 138 48.36 4.09 -8.22
C ASN A 138 48.12 4.75 -9.58
N ASP A 139 48.90 4.38 -10.60
CA ASP A 139 48.75 4.85 -11.99
C ASP A 139 47.35 4.61 -12.58
N LYS A 140 46.57 3.67 -12.01
CA LYS A 140 45.19 3.35 -12.39
C LYS A 140 44.14 4.02 -11.50
N TYR A 141 44.50 5.02 -10.72
CA TYR A 141 43.59 5.71 -9.80
C TYR A 141 42.33 6.23 -10.52
N ILE A 142 42.51 7.00 -11.60
CA ILE A 142 41.40 7.58 -12.37
C ILE A 142 40.52 6.49 -13.01
N GLU A 143 41.12 5.42 -13.51
CA GLU A 143 40.38 4.28 -14.09
C GLU A 143 39.54 3.57 -13.01
N SER A 144 40.09 3.39 -11.82
CA SER A 144 39.41 2.76 -10.68
C SER A 144 38.26 3.64 -10.18
N MET A 145 38.49 4.95 -10.08
CA MET A 145 37.46 5.94 -9.73
C MET A 145 36.31 5.93 -10.74
N ALA A 146 36.60 5.96 -12.04
CA ALA A 146 35.57 5.91 -13.08
C ALA A 146 34.72 4.63 -13.03
N LYS A 147 35.34 3.47 -12.73
CA LYS A 147 34.59 2.21 -12.54
C LYS A 147 33.62 2.29 -11.35
N ILE A 148 34.05 2.86 -10.23
CA ILE A 148 33.21 3.04 -9.05
C ILE A 148 32.09 4.05 -9.32
N ASP A 149 32.39 5.12 -10.06
CA ASP A 149 31.41 6.13 -10.49
C ASP A 149 30.29 5.48 -11.32
N PHE A 150 30.64 4.57 -12.24
CA PHE A 150 29.65 3.77 -12.98
C PHE A 150 28.83 2.84 -12.09
N MET A 151 29.45 2.21 -11.09
CA MET A 151 28.77 1.34 -10.13
C MET A 151 27.76 2.14 -9.28
N LEU A 152 28.14 3.33 -8.80
CA LEU A 152 27.26 4.23 -8.04
C LEU A 152 26.11 4.76 -8.90
N THR A 153 26.37 5.16 -10.13
CA THR A 153 25.33 5.55 -11.10
C THR A 153 24.33 4.41 -11.32
N SER A 154 24.84 3.19 -11.44
CA SER A 154 24.00 2.01 -11.60
C SER A 154 23.16 1.68 -10.36
N ILE A 155 23.69 1.92 -9.16
CA ILE A 155 22.99 1.75 -7.89
C ILE A 155 21.90 2.80 -7.73
N TYR A 156 22.22 4.07 -8.03
CA TYR A 156 21.26 5.17 -8.02
C TYR A 156 20.07 4.87 -8.95
N ASP A 157 20.30 4.50 -10.21
CA ASP A 157 19.20 4.20 -11.14
C ASP A 157 18.34 3.04 -10.65
N LYS A 158 18.98 1.98 -10.13
CA LYS A 158 18.27 0.85 -9.55
C LYS A 158 17.41 1.25 -8.35
N TYR A 159 17.91 2.15 -7.51
CA TYR A 159 17.17 2.66 -6.36
C TYR A 159 16.00 3.55 -6.79
N MET A 160 16.19 4.43 -7.77
CA MET A 160 15.11 5.22 -8.38
C MET A 160 14.02 4.33 -8.99
N ASN A 161 14.41 3.25 -9.68
CA ASN A 161 13.46 2.28 -10.21
C ASN A 161 12.72 1.53 -9.09
N TYR A 162 13.38 1.21 -7.98
CA TYR A 162 12.73 0.68 -6.78
C TYR A 162 11.77 1.71 -6.15
N LEU A 163 12.16 2.98 -5.98
CA LEU A 163 11.27 3.99 -5.41
C LEU A 163 10.01 4.19 -6.26
N SER A 164 10.17 4.18 -7.59
CA SER A 164 9.08 4.31 -8.56
C SER A 164 8.19 3.06 -8.64
N LYS A 165 8.78 1.86 -8.75
CA LYS A 165 8.05 0.63 -9.09
C LYS A 165 7.98 -0.39 -7.96
N GLY A 166 8.66 -0.20 -6.86
CA GLY A 166 8.79 -1.23 -5.82
C GLY A 166 9.68 -2.41 -6.20
N TYR A 167 9.90 -3.30 -5.24
CA TYR A 167 10.89 -4.37 -5.28
C TYR A 167 10.34 -5.72 -5.75
N ILE A 168 9.03 -5.97 -5.62
CA ILE A 168 8.49 -7.32 -5.88
C ILE A 168 8.39 -7.65 -7.38
N ASN A 169 8.48 -8.96 -7.69
CA ASN A 169 8.10 -9.48 -9.01
C ASN A 169 6.57 -9.36 -9.23
N TRP A 170 6.16 -8.22 -9.79
CA TRP A 170 4.74 -7.90 -10.02
C TRP A 170 4.04 -8.90 -10.95
N LYS A 171 4.71 -9.36 -12.01
CA LYS A 171 4.16 -10.39 -12.92
C LYS A 171 3.89 -11.69 -12.18
N GLY A 172 4.83 -12.11 -11.34
CA GLY A 172 4.67 -13.27 -10.46
C GLY A 172 3.53 -13.10 -9.46
N PHE A 173 3.41 -11.92 -8.83
CA PHE A 173 2.33 -11.60 -7.91
C PHE A 173 0.96 -11.66 -8.58
N LYS A 174 0.81 -11.02 -9.75
CA LYS A 174 -0.42 -11.07 -10.57
C LYS A 174 -0.78 -12.49 -10.99
N ARG A 175 0.19 -13.34 -11.29
CA ARG A 175 -0.05 -14.76 -11.58
C ARG A 175 -0.57 -15.52 -10.36
N GLU A 176 -0.02 -15.27 -9.17
CA GLU A 176 -0.54 -15.88 -7.94
C GLU A 176 -1.94 -15.37 -7.61
N LEU A 177 -2.24 -14.08 -7.82
CA LEU A 177 -3.60 -13.54 -7.68
C LEU A 177 -4.58 -14.26 -8.62
N ARG A 178 -4.21 -14.43 -9.89
CA ARG A 178 -5.02 -15.17 -10.89
C ARG A 178 -5.27 -16.63 -10.56
N LYS A 179 -4.47 -17.25 -9.67
CA LYS A 179 -4.77 -18.61 -9.19
C LYS A 179 -6.00 -18.64 -8.27
N LEU A 180 -6.31 -17.52 -7.61
CA LEU A 180 -7.56 -17.35 -6.87
C LEU A 180 -8.76 -17.25 -7.83
N ASP A 181 -8.52 -16.82 -9.08
CA ASP A 181 -9.55 -16.61 -10.11
C ASP A 181 -10.04 -17.91 -10.78
N ARG A 182 -9.70 -19.10 -10.28
CA ARG A 182 -10.18 -20.35 -10.90
C ARG A 182 -11.72 -20.45 -10.79
N LYS A 183 -12.38 -19.97 -11.86
CA LYS A 183 -13.73 -20.21 -12.41
C LYS A 183 -14.84 -19.13 -12.36
N GLU A 184 -14.74 -17.96 -11.71
CA GLU A 184 -16.02 -17.35 -11.22
C GLU A 184 -16.16 -15.80 -11.04
N GLU A 185 -15.70 -14.93 -11.93
CA GLU A 185 -16.18 -13.51 -12.06
C GLU A 185 -16.33 -12.62 -10.79
N ILE A 186 -15.28 -12.51 -9.96
CA ILE A 186 -14.67 -11.23 -9.58
C ILE A 186 -13.17 -11.48 -9.55
N LEU A 187 -12.43 -10.78 -10.40
CA LEU A 187 -10.99 -10.94 -10.49
C LEU A 187 -10.35 -10.43 -9.21
N ALA A 188 -9.62 -11.30 -8.51
CA ALA A 188 -8.66 -10.86 -7.51
C ALA A 188 -7.61 -10.01 -8.22
N ASP A 189 -7.81 -8.70 -8.20
CA ASP A 189 -6.96 -7.75 -8.88
C ASP A 189 -6.40 -6.73 -7.90
N TRP A 190 -5.22 -6.23 -8.26
CA TRP A 190 -4.52 -5.14 -7.63
C TRP A 190 -3.96 -4.26 -8.74
N GLU A 191 -4.37 -2.99 -8.78
CA GLU A 191 -3.78 -1.97 -9.65
C GLU A 191 -2.54 -1.35 -9.03
N LYS A 192 -1.49 -1.22 -9.84
CA LYS A 192 -0.22 -0.64 -9.42
C LYS A 192 0.03 0.68 -10.13
N HIS A 193 0.38 1.68 -9.34
CA HIS A 193 0.81 2.99 -9.80
C HIS A 193 2.32 3.14 -9.64
N ASN A 194 2.96 3.82 -10.58
CA ASN A 194 4.39 4.10 -10.58
C ASN A 194 4.63 5.58 -10.90
N ALA A 195 5.79 6.11 -10.54
CA ALA A 195 6.23 7.43 -11.00
C ALA A 195 6.98 7.33 -12.33
N ASN A 196 6.51 8.02 -13.36
CA ASN A 196 7.17 8.11 -14.66
C ASN A 196 7.99 9.41 -14.74
N LYS A 197 9.18 9.40 -14.11
CA LYS A 197 10.10 10.56 -14.10
C LYS A 197 11.45 10.16 -14.70
N ASN A 198 12.16 11.13 -15.28
CA ASN A 198 13.47 10.90 -15.89
C ASN A 198 14.57 10.91 -14.81
N SER A 199 15.00 9.73 -14.37
CA SER A 199 16.04 9.54 -13.35
C SER A 199 17.35 10.27 -13.66
N LYS A 200 17.71 10.41 -14.94
CA LYS A 200 18.95 11.08 -15.39
C LYS A 200 18.88 12.60 -15.19
N SER A 201 17.74 13.19 -15.50
CA SER A 201 17.50 14.63 -15.28
C SER A 201 17.47 14.93 -13.79
N LEU A 202 16.78 14.08 -13.01
CA LEU A 202 16.71 14.21 -11.56
C LEU A 202 18.09 14.10 -10.90
N LEU A 203 18.95 13.18 -11.39
CA LEU A 203 20.31 13.07 -10.88
C LEU A 203 21.10 14.36 -11.11
N LYS A 204 20.97 14.97 -12.28
CA LYS A 204 21.66 16.24 -12.59
C LYS A 204 21.29 17.33 -11.60
N THR A 205 19.99 17.53 -11.34
CA THR A 205 19.52 18.49 -10.34
C THR A 205 20.05 18.14 -8.94
N ALA A 206 19.95 16.89 -8.52
CA ALA A 206 20.42 16.46 -7.20
C ALA A 206 21.94 16.66 -7.00
N ILE A 207 22.75 16.44 -8.03
CA ILE A 207 24.21 16.64 -7.96
C ILE A 207 24.56 18.13 -7.93
N MET A 208 23.84 18.97 -8.69
CA MET A 208 24.06 20.43 -8.69
C MET A 208 23.73 21.06 -7.34
N GLU A 209 22.64 20.63 -6.72
CA GLU A 209 22.18 21.15 -5.42
C GLU A 209 22.78 20.39 -4.23
N ASN A 210 23.62 19.38 -4.48
CA ASN A 210 24.20 18.48 -3.48
C ASN A 210 23.15 17.83 -2.53
N ASP A 211 21.96 17.50 -3.05
CA ASP A 211 20.88 16.85 -2.30
C ASP A 211 20.12 15.80 -3.14
N LEU A 212 20.32 14.52 -2.81
CA LEU A 212 19.63 13.40 -3.44
C LEU A 212 18.14 13.34 -3.11
N ASN A 213 17.68 13.98 -2.02
CA ASN A 213 16.27 13.96 -1.66
C ASN A 213 15.41 14.70 -2.69
N LEU A 214 15.96 15.69 -3.39
CA LEU A 214 15.29 16.35 -4.52
C LEU A 214 14.91 15.34 -5.61
N ALA A 215 15.80 14.40 -5.93
CA ALA A 215 15.50 13.33 -6.88
C ALA A 215 14.58 12.27 -6.29
N PHE A 216 14.82 11.84 -5.05
CA PHE A 216 14.04 10.77 -4.43
C PHE A 216 12.57 11.16 -4.22
N ASN A 217 12.30 12.37 -3.75
CA ASN A 217 10.94 12.84 -3.46
C ASN A 217 10.06 12.92 -4.73
N GLU A 218 10.66 13.16 -5.90
CA GLU A 218 9.94 13.20 -7.19
C GLU A 218 9.37 11.83 -7.62
N VAL A 219 9.93 10.73 -7.11
CA VAL A 219 9.51 9.36 -7.48
C VAL A 219 8.93 8.55 -6.32
N ASN A 220 9.25 8.92 -5.09
CA ASN A 220 8.81 8.22 -3.90
C ASN A 220 7.30 8.37 -3.72
N TYR A 221 6.71 7.46 -2.95
CA TYR A 221 5.28 7.50 -2.66
C TYR A 221 4.99 8.48 -1.53
N THR A 222 3.79 9.05 -1.55
CA THR A 222 3.24 9.80 -0.44
C THR A 222 2.06 9.00 0.10
N TYR A 223 2.15 8.58 1.35
CA TYR A 223 1.03 7.97 2.07
C TYR A 223 1.05 8.50 3.49
N PRO A 224 -0.11 8.95 4.03
CA PRO A 224 -0.18 9.45 5.39
C PRO A 224 0.40 8.46 6.40
N LYS A 225 1.22 8.93 7.34
CA LYS A 225 1.83 8.11 8.39
C LYS A 225 2.84 7.03 7.94
N ALA A 226 3.31 7.04 6.69
CA ALA A 226 4.31 6.08 6.21
C ALA A 226 5.71 6.28 6.86
N LYS A 227 6.09 7.53 7.17
CA LYS A 227 7.34 7.83 7.87
C LYS A 227 7.29 7.32 9.31
N GLU A 228 6.16 7.50 9.99
CA GLU A 228 5.89 7.01 11.33
C GLU A 228 5.94 5.48 11.36
N LEU A 229 5.35 4.79 10.39
CA LEU A 229 5.47 3.32 10.28
C LEU A 229 6.93 2.88 10.09
N SER A 230 7.73 3.65 9.34
CA SER A 230 9.17 3.39 9.17
C SER A 230 9.94 3.56 10.49
N LYS A 231 9.58 4.57 11.30
CA LYS A 231 10.13 4.77 12.66
C LYS A 231 9.73 3.62 13.59
N THR A 232 8.47 3.19 13.58
CA THR A 232 7.99 2.04 14.36
C THR A 232 8.74 0.75 14.00
N ILE A 233 9.10 0.54 12.73
CA ILE A 233 9.96 -0.59 12.34
C ILE A 233 11.31 -0.52 13.07
N GLN A 234 11.94 0.64 13.16
CA GLN A 234 13.22 0.80 13.85
C GLN A 234 13.10 0.54 15.35
N GLU A 235 12.03 0.99 15.99
CA GLU A 235 11.72 0.70 17.40
C GLU A 235 11.54 -0.80 17.63
N PHE A 236 10.81 -1.47 16.74
CA PHE A 236 10.60 -2.91 16.82
C PHE A 236 11.90 -3.69 16.55
N GLU A 237 12.79 -3.20 15.70
CA GLU A 237 14.12 -3.80 15.51
C GLU A 237 14.97 -3.75 16.78
N LYS A 238 14.87 -2.68 17.59
CA LYS A 238 15.53 -2.62 18.90
C LYS A 238 14.97 -3.66 19.86
N ILE A 239 13.65 -3.83 19.90
CA ILE A 239 12.99 -4.89 20.70
C ILE A 239 13.46 -6.28 20.24
N ALA A 240 13.57 -6.51 18.93
CA ALA A 240 14.07 -7.78 18.38
C ALA A 240 15.53 -8.05 18.80
N GLN A 241 16.38 -7.02 18.77
CA GLN A 241 17.78 -7.12 19.21
C GLN A 241 17.91 -7.40 20.71
N ALA A 242 16.96 -6.94 21.52
CA ALA A 242 16.89 -7.18 22.96
C ALA A 242 16.27 -8.54 23.34
N GLY A 243 16.04 -9.45 22.38
CA GLY A 243 15.48 -10.80 22.64
C GLY A 243 13.99 -10.96 22.29
N GLY A 244 13.33 -9.89 21.86
CA GLY A 244 11.94 -9.92 21.40
C GLY A 244 10.91 -9.93 22.52
N TYR A 245 9.69 -10.34 22.19
CA TYR A 245 8.59 -10.41 23.16
C TYR A 245 8.61 -11.71 23.96
N VAL A 246 8.35 -11.61 25.27
CA VAL A 246 8.10 -12.77 26.13
C VAL A 246 6.89 -13.55 25.61
N LYS A 247 6.92 -14.88 25.71
CA LYS A 247 5.83 -15.74 25.24
C LYS A 247 4.96 -16.17 26.39
N LEU A 248 3.66 -16.00 26.22
CA LEU A 248 2.68 -16.51 27.17
C LEU A 248 2.58 -18.03 27.08
N PRO A 249 2.57 -18.74 28.23
CA PRO A 249 2.34 -20.18 28.28
C PRO A 249 0.92 -20.53 27.79
N LYS A 250 0.57 -21.81 27.73
CA LYS A 250 -0.81 -22.22 27.43
C LYS A 250 -1.65 -22.13 28.70
N PHE A 251 -2.83 -21.52 28.60
CA PHE A 251 -3.86 -21.45 29.64
C PHE A 251 -5.25 -21.33 28.99
N LYS A 252 -6.31 -21.54 29.77
CA LYS A 252 -7.69 -21.54 29.27
C LYS A 252 -8.20 -20.14 28.96
N ARG A 253 -8.19 -19.26 29.94
CA ARG A 253 -8.69 -17.88 29.89
C ARG A 253 -8.11 -17.08 31.05
N LEU A 254 -7.94 -15.78 30.87
CA LEU A 254 -7.76 -14.81 31.95
C LEU A 254 -8.72 -13.63 31.74
N GLU A 255 -9.27 -13.10 32.83
CA GLU A 255 -10.14 -11.92 32.86
C GLU A 255 -9.99 -11.13 34.17
N GLU A 256 -10.62 -9.95 34.24
CA GLU A 256 -10.59 -9.09 35.43
C GLU A 256 -11.06 -9.84 36.70
N GLY A 257 -10.24 -9.75 37.75
CA GLY A 257 -10.44 -10.44 39.03
C GLY A 257 -9.66 -11.75 39.16
N ASP A 258 -9.17 -12.33 38.06
CA ASP A 258 -8.35 -13.55 38.12
C ASP A 258 -7.00 -13.28 38.82
N LYS A 259 -6.55 -14.23 39.64
CA LYS A 259 -5.20 -14.27 40.22
C LYS A 259 -4.45 -15.47 39.67
N SER A 260 -3.30 -15.25 39.02
CA SER A 260 -2.50 -16.32 38.44
C SER A 260 -1.06 -15.89 38.19
N PRO A 261 -0.06 -16.76 38.38
CA PRO A 261 1.32 -16.52 37.94
C PRO A 261 1.45 -16.26 36.43
N VAL A 262 0.43 -16.56 35.62
CA VAL A 262 0.45 -16.21 34.18
C VAL A 262 0.19 -14.71 33.96
N VAL A 263 -0.50 -14.04 34.89
CA VAL A 263 -0.79 -12.60 34.78
C VAL A 263 0.49 -11.76 34.87
N SER A 264 1.47 -12.18 35.67
CA SER A 264 2.78 -11.52 35.74
C SER A 264 3.50 -11.52 34.38
N ILE A 265 3.46 -12.66 33.67
CA ILE A 265 3.99 -12.80 32.31
C ILE A 265 3.19 -11.95 31.31
N LEU A 266 1.86 -11.85 31.49
CA LEU A 266 0.99 -11.01 30.67
C LEU A 266 1.30 -9.52 30.86
N ARG A 267 1.48 -9.06 32.09
CA ARG A 267 1.89 -7.68 32.41
C ARG A 267 3.20 -7.35 31.71
N GLU A 268 4.24 -8.17 31.92
CA GLU A 268 5.54 -8.01 31.24
C GLU A 268 5.38 -7.95 29.72
N ARG A 269 4.57 -8.85 29.15
CA ARG A 269 4.31 -8.88 27.71
C ARG A 269 3.67 -7.59 27.20
N LEU A 270 2.69 -7.04 27.92
CA LEU A 270 1.97 -5.82 27.52
C LEU A 270 2.85 -4.57 27.70
N LEU A 271 3.71 -4.54 28.72
CA LEU A 271 4.72 -3.49 28.91
C LEU A 271 5.73 -3.46 27.75
N GLN A 272 6.21 -4.62 27.30
CA GLN A 272 7.17 -4.70 26.18
C GLN A 272 6.63 -4.14 24.86
N SER A 273 5.31 -4.15 24.65
CA SER A 273 4.67 -3.51 23.50
C SER A 273 4.01 -2.18 23.82
N ASN A 274 4.22 -1.64 25.02
CA ASN A 274 3.65 -0.38 25.50
C ASN A 274 2.11 -0.34 25.42
N ASP A 275 1.47 -1.52 25.49
CA ASP A 275 0.02 -1.65 25.59
C ASP A 275 -0.45 -1.43 27.04
N LEU A 276 0.40 -1.77 28.01
CA LEU A 276 0.26 -1.43 29.43
C LEU A 276 1.27 -0.32 29.76
N LYS A 277 0.83 0.69 30.52
CA LYS A 277 1.72 1.69 31.11
C LYS A 277 2.11 1.19 32.50
N ALA A 278 3.39 1.25 32.84
CA ALA A 278 3.88 0.85 34.15
C ALA A 278 3.20 1.67 35.25
N ASP A 279 2.66 0.98 36.26
CA ASP A 279 2.12 1.55 37.49
C ASP A 279 2.95 1.12 38.71
N ASN A 280 2.53 1.51 39.92
CA ASN A 280 3.23 1.12 41.15
C ASN A 280 3.37 -0.41 41.30
N CYS A 281 2.48 -1.19 40.71
CA CYS A 281 2.55 -2.65 40.72
C CYS A 281 3.67 -3.17 39.81
N ASP A 282 3.90 -2.52 38.66
CA ASP A 282 4.96 -2.89 37.71
C ASP A 282 6.35 -2.40 38.13
N LEU A 283 6.43 -1.25 38.81
CA LEU A 283 7.68 -0.61 39.20
C LEU A 283 8.35 -1.28 40.41
N GLN A 284 7.62 -2.08 41.20
CA GLN A 284 8.15 -2.79 42.37
C GLN A 284 8.72 -4.19 42.06
N LYS A 285 8.78 -4.59 40.78
CA LYS A 285 9.23 -5.92 40.33
C LYS A 285 10.66 -6.28 40.77
N ASP A 286 11.49 -5.28 41.10
CA ASP A 286 12.88 -5.44 41.54
C ASP A 286 13.05 -5.54 43.07
N ILE A 287 11.98 -5.60 43.86
CA ILE A 287 12.06 -5.83 45.31
C ILE A 287 12.02 -7.35 45.57
N THR A 288 13.16 -8.02 45.43
CA THR A 288 13.35 -9.41 45.89
C THR A 288 13.83 -9.42 47.36
N PRO A 289 13.62 -10.51 48.12
CA PRO A 289 14.22 -10.67 49.46
C PRO A 289 15.74 -10.48 49.49
N GLU A 290 16.42 -10.80 48.38
CA GLU A 290 17.86 -10.57 48.18
C GLU A 290 18.21 -9.08 48.04
N ASN A 291 17.41 -8.28 47.31
CA ASN A 291 17.62 -6.83 47.20
C ASN A 291 17.25 -6.09 48.52
N ILE A 292 16.29 -6.61 49.28
CA ILE A 292 15.97 -6.12 50.64
C ILE A 292 17.17 -6.30 51.58
N SER A 293 17.98 -7.35 51.41
CA SER A 293 19.18 -7.56 52.24
C SER A 293 20.28 -6.51 52.00
N GLN A 294 20.29 -5.85 50.83
CA GLN A 294 21.17 -4.72 50.54
C GLN A 294 20.61 -3.40 51.08
N ILE A 295 19.28 -3.24 51.09
CA ILE A 295 18.60 -2.07 51.68
C ILE A 295 18.69 -2.10 53.23
N LYS A 296 18.75 -3.29 53.85
CA LYS A 296 18.93 -3.48 55.31
C LYS A 296 20.23 -2.92 55.92
N ARG A 297 21.14 -2.34 55.11
CA ARG A 297 22.35 -1.66 55.64
C ARG A 297 22.17 -0.17 55.90
N GLU A 298 21.04 0.42 55.52
CA GLU A 298 20.68 1.78 55.92
C GLU A 298 19.42 1.75 56.80
N GLU A 299 19.50 2.43 57.93
CA GLU A 299 18.69 2.26 59.12
C GLU A 299 17.18 2.49 58.90
N ILE A 300 16.37 1.43 58.99
CA ILE A 300 14.92 1.52 59.21
C ILE A 300 14.53 0.51 60.32
N PRO A 301 13.72 0.90 61.33
CA PRO A 301 13.33 0.03 62.44
C PRO A 301 12.63 -1.26 61.99
N THR A 302 13.01 -2.37 62.62
CA THR A 302 12.65 -3.76 62.31
C THR A 302 11.14 -4.08 62.36
N THR A 303 10.30 -3.16 62.81
CA THR A 303 8.83 -3.30 62.89
C THR A 303 8.09 -2.83 61.63
N GLN A 304 8.76 -2.23 60.64
CA GLN A 304 8.17 -1.88 59.34
C GLN A 304 8.53 -2.86 58.21
N VAL A 305 9.44 -3.81 58.45
CA VAL A 305 9.96 -4.72 57.42
C VAL A 305 9.06 -5.93 57.19
N ASP A 306 8.40 -6.46 58.24
CA ASP A 306 7.41 -7.54 58.08
C ASP A 306 6.11 -7.06 57.41
N THR A 307 5.84 -5.75 57.42
CA THR A 307 4.72 -5.11 56.71
C THR A 307 5.03 -4.79 55.24
N LEU A 308 6.28 -4.88 54.79
CA LEU A 308 6.65 -4.68 53.38
C LEU A 308 6.66 -5.98 52.56
N VAL A 309 6.74 -7.13 53.23
CA VAL A 309 6.83 -8.46 52.59
C VAL A 309 5.45 -9.12 52.42
N ILE A 310 4.41 -8.55 53.02
CA ILE A 310 3.03 -9.04 52.90
C ILE A 310 2.18 -7.90 52.33
N GLU A 311 1.50 -8.17 51.22
CA GLU A 311 0.64 -7.28 50.40
C GLU A 311 1.31 -6.50 49.26
N ASN A 312 1.82 -7.20 48.23
CA ASN A 312 1.69 -6.71 46.86
C ASN A 312 1.68 -7.84 45.81
N ASN A 313 0.79 -8.82 45.99
CA ASN A 313 0.46 -9.79 44.92
C ASN A 313 -0.45 -9.19 43.83
N CYS A 314 -0.39 -7.86 43.63
CA CYS A 314 -1.07 -7.18 42.53
C CYS A 314 -0.50 -7.64 41.18
N TYR A 315 0.76 -8.07 41.13
CA TYR A 315 1.46 -8.43 39.89
C TYR A 315 0.94 -9.73 39.26
N GLU A 316 0.33 -10.60 40.06
CA GLU A 316 -0.39 -11.79 39.59
C GLU A 316 -1.90 -11.56 39.47
N SER A 317 -2.39 -10.36 39.80
CA SER A 317 -3.81 -10.01 39.74
C SER A 317 -4.14 -9.35 38.39
N PHE A 318 -5.15 -9.87 37.71
CA PHE A 318 -5.68 -9.26 36.51
C PHE A 318 -6.62 -8.12 36.91
N ASP A 319 -6.04 -6.95 37.11
CA ASP A 319 -6.77 -5.75 37.50
C ASP A 319 -7.38 -5.00 36.29
N LYS A 320 -8.01 -3.87 36.59
CA LYS A 320 -8.62 -2.99 35.60
C LYS A 320 -7.60 -2.42 34.60
N ASN A 321 -6.37 -2.12 35.04
CA ASN A 321 -5.32 -1.59 34.15
C ASN A 321 -4.92 -2.65 33.11
N VAL A 322 -4.76 -3.91 33.55
CA VAL A 322 -4.49 -5.04 32.66
C VAL A 322 -5.67 -5.26 31.71
N LYS A 323 -6.93 -5.19 32.19
CA LYS A 323 -8.12 -5.29 31.33
C LYS A 323 -8.14 -4.21 30.25
N ASP A 324 -7.93 -2.95 30.61
CA ASP A 324 -7.95 -1.82 29.68
C ASP A 324 -6.80 -1.91 28.66
N ALA A 325 -5.62 -2.38 29.09
CA ALA A 325 -4.50 -2.70 28.20
C ALA A 325 -4.83 -3.84 27.22
N VAL A 326 -5.49 -4.91 27.70
CA VAL A 326 -5.94 -6.03 26.84
C VAL A 326 -7.00 -5.57 25.84
N ILE A 327 -7.97 -4.75 26.26
CA ILE A 327 -8.97 -4.15 25.36
C ILE A 327 -8.28 -3.32 24.27
N SER A 328 -7.30 -2.49 24.65
CA SER A 328 -6.53 -1.67 23.73
C SER A 328 -5.73 -2.52 22.75
N PHE A 329 -5.02 -3.54 23.24
CA PHE A 329 -4.32 -4.53 22.41
C PHE A 329 -5.27 -5.20 21.42
N GLN A 330 -6.43 -5.68 21.88
CA GLN A 330 -7.43 -6.34 21.04
C GLN A 330 -7.95 -5.43 19.94
N LYS A 331 -8.28 -4.16 20.25
CA LYS A 331 -8.67 -3.15 19.26
C LYS A 331 -7.56 -2.93 18.23
N ASN A 332 -6.32 -2.76 18.68
CA ASN A 332 -5.16 -2.52 17.82
C ASN A 332 -4.82 -3.70 16.90
N HIS A 333 -5.25 -4.92 17.27
CA HIS A 333 -5.04 -6.14 16.49
C HIS A 333 -6.30 -6.63 15.74
N GLY A 334 -7.39 -5.86 15.76
CA GLY A 334 -8.64 -6.21 15.06
C GLY A 334 -9.36 -7.43 15.64
N LEU A 335 -9.23 -7.64 16.96
CA LEU A 335 -9.92 -8.68 17.72
C LEU A 335 -11.23 -8.14 18.31
N THR A 336 -12.04 -9.05 18.84
CA THR A 336 -13.12 -8.66 19.75
C THR A 336 -12.48 -8.08 21.01
N ALA A 337 -12.89 -6.86 21.38
CA ALA A 337 -12.29 -6.09 22.45
C ALA A 337 -13.07 -6.24 23.76
N ASP A 338 -13.09 -7.45 24.30
CA ASP A 338 -13.83 -7.85 25.50
C ASP A 338 -12.99 -7.80 26.79
N GLY A 339 -11.68 -7.54 26.69
CA GLY A 339 -10.74 -7.55 27.81
C GLY A 339 -10.36 -8.95 28.29
N ILE A 340 -10.77 -10.00 27.56
CA ILE A 340 -10.53 -11.39 27.92
C ILE A 340 -9.34 -11.95 27.14
N VAL A 341 -8.37 -12.52 27.87
CA VAL A 341 -7.24 -13.22 27.24
C VAL A 341 -7.59 -14.69 27.04
N GLY A 342 -8.36 -14.97 25.99
CA GLY A 342 -8.63 -16.33 25.52
C GLY A 342 -7.55 -16.88 24.56
N PRO A 343 -7.75 -18.09 23.98
CA PRO A 343 -6.80 -18.69 23.05
C PRO A 343 -6.48 -17.81 21.82
N SER A 344 -7.47 -17.03 21.35
CA SER A 344 -7.27 -16.09 20.24
C SER A 344 -6.36 -14.93 20.66
N THR A 345 -6.71 -14.16 21.71
CA THR A 345 -5.89 -13.04 22.21
C THR A 345 -4.45 -13.48 22.50
N ARG A 346 -4.28 -14.61 23.19
CA ARG A 346 -2.97 -15.21 23.49
C ARG A 346 -2.15 -15.52 22.24
N LYS A 347 -2.77 -16.02 21.18
CA LYS A 347 -2.10 -16.27 19.89
C LYS A 347 -1.52 -14.98 19.30
N TYR A 348 -2.22 -13.85 19.42
CA TYR A 348 -1.75 -12.56 18.89
C TYR A 348 -0.65 -11.96 19.77
N LEU A 349 -0.77 -12.06 21.10
CA LEU A 349 0.28 -11.65 22.03
C LEU A 349 1.59 -12.41 21.76
N ASN A 350 1.49 -13.69 21.39
CA ASN A 350 2.64 -14.54 21.04
C ASN A 350 3.16 -14.36 19.60
N ILE A 351 2.63 -13.44 18.79
CA ILE A 351 3.23 -13.09 17.50
C ILE A 351 4.56 -12.38 17.75
N SER A 352 5.64 -12.93 17.21
CA SER A 352 6.99 -12.39 17.38
C SER A 352 7.14 -10.99 16.77
N VAL A 353 8.04 -10.19 17.34
CA VAL A 353 8.32 -8.84 16.85
C VAL A 353 8.86 -8.85 15.41
N GLU A 354 9.65 -9.85 15.02
CA GLU A 354 10.17 -10.01 13.65
C GLU A 354 9.04 -10.26 12.66
N SER A 355 8.02 -11.04 13.06
CA SER A 355 6.84 -11.26 12.24
C SER A 355 6.03 -9.98 12.06
N LYS A 356 5.94 -9.14 13.09
CA LYS A 356 5.31 -7.81 13.00
C LYS A 356 6.12 -6.88 12.09
N ILE A 357 7.45 -6.85 12.22
CA ILE A 357 8.36 -6.07 11.34
C ILE A 357 8.17 -6.47 9.87
N VAL A 358 8.18 -7.77 9.57
CA VAL A 358 7.95 -8.24 8.20
C VAL A 358 6.59 -7.76 7.68
N LYS A 359 5.54 -7.84 8.49
CA LYS A 359 4.22 -7.32 8.10
C LYS A 359 4.25 -5.82 7.82
N MET A 360 4.88 -5.00 8.66
CA MET A 360 5.01 -3.55 8.43
C MET A 360 5.76 -3.24 7.12
N ARG A 361 6.86 -3.94 6.84
CA ARG A 361 7.62 -3.81 5.58
C ARG A 361 6.79 -4.13 4.35
N LEU A 362 5.99 -5.19 4.39
CA LEU A 362 5.07 -5.53 3.29
C LEU A 362 4.07 -4.39 3.04
N ASN A 363 3.62 -3.71 4.09
CA ASN A 363 2.65 -2.62 3.97
C ASN A 363 3.29 -1.31 3.48
N LEU A 364 4.52 -0.95 3.88
CA LEU A 364 5.27 0.15 3.25
C LEU A 364 5.43 -0.08 1.73
N GLU A 365 5.75 -1.31 1.34
CA GLU A 365 5.86 -1.67 -0.07
C GLU A 365 4.49 -1.58 -0.80
N ARG A 366 3.37 -1.84 -0.12
CA ARG A 366 2.02 -1.67 -0.70
C ARG A 366 1.64 -0.21 -0.87
N MET A 367 1.98 0.63 0.10
CA MET A 367 1.79 2.08 0.02
C MET A 367 2.51 2.65 -1.21
N ARG A 368 3.66 2.08 -1.58
CA ARG A 368 4.41 2.44 -2.79
C ARG A 368 3.66 2.21 -4.11
N TRP A 369 2.71 1.28 -4.14
CA TRP A 369 1.95 0.95 -5.34
C TRP A 369 0.69 1.80 -5.50
N LEU A 370 0.38 2.68 -4.54
CA LEU A 370 -0.75 3.60 -4.59
C LEU A 370 -0.44 4.83 -5.49
N PRO A 371 -1.47 5.57 -5.92
CA PRO A 371 -1.27 6.85 -6.60
C PRO A 371 -0.31 7.76 -5.81
N ARG A 372 0.52 8.52 -6.53
CA ARG A 372 1.51 9.44 -5.91
C ARG A 372 0.90 10.63 -5.17
N SER A 373 -0.38 10.89 -5.43
CA SER A 373 -1.23 11.76 -4.63
C SER A 373 -2.58 11.06 -4.47
N LEU A 374 -3.07 11.00 -3.23
CA LEU A 374 -4.43 10.54 -2.92
C LEU A 374 -5.47 11.68 -3.07
N GLY A 375 -5.00 12.90 -3.35
CA GLY A 375 -5.80 14.12 -3.28
C GLY A 375 -5.86 14.70 -1.87
N GLU A 376 -6.24 15.97 -1.76
CA GLU A 376 -6.43 16.65 -0.47
C GLU A 376 -7.64 16.10 0.30
N LYS A 377 -8.66 15.65 -0.44
CA LYS A 377 -9.90 15.07 0.08
C LYS A 377 -10.23 13.77 -0.63
N PHE A 378 -10.35 12.68 0.11
CA PHE A 378 -10.57 11.34 -0.47
C PHE A 378 -11.22 10.36 0.49
N LEU A 379 -11.86 9.34 -0.07
CA LEU A 379 -12.35 8.17 0.64
C LEU A 379 -11.31 7.05 0.58
N LEU A 380 -11.00 6.45 1.72
CA LEU A 380 -10.10 5.31 1.85
C LEU A 380 -10.87 4.14 2.45
N VAL A 381 -10.94 3.03 1.71
CA VAL A 381 -11.46 1.75 2.22
C VAL A 381 -10.28 0.83 2.46
N ASN A 382 -9.93 0.61 3.73
CA ASN A 382 -8.92 -0.37 4.09
C ASN A 382 -9.58 -1.75 4.30
N ILE A 383 -9.42 -2.63 3.32
CA ILE A 383 -10.17 -3.90 3.22
C ILE A 383 -9.96 -4.80 4.46
N PRO A 384 -8.73 -5.07 4.95
CA PRO A 384 -8.51 -5.84 6.17
C PRO A 384 -8.99 -5.17 7.46
N ASP A 385 -9.11 -3.83 7.48
CA ASP A 385 -9.63 -3.09 8.64
C ASP A 385 -11.16 -3.06 8.69
N TYR A 386 -11.81 -3.39 7.56
CA TYR A 386 -13.26 -3.31 7.41
C TYR A 386 -13.80 -1.92 7.79
N LYS A 387 -13.07 -0.87 7.43
CA LYS A 387 -13.46 0.53 7.62
C LYS A 387 -13.33 1.32 6.34
N LEU A 388 -14.23 2.29 6.19
CA LEU A 388 -14.11 3.42 5.28
C LEU A 388 -13.81 4.65 6.13
N LYS A 389 -12.86 5.47 5.66
CA LYS A 389 -12.56 6.79 6.21
C LYS A 389 -12.58 7.84 5.10
N MET A 390 -13.07 9.02 5.42
CA MET A 390 -12.91 10.20 4.57
C MET A 390 -11.82 11.09 5.16
N TYR A 391 -10.78 11.31 4.39
CA TYR A 391 -9.70 12.22 4.72
C TYR A 391 -9.93 13.57 4.05
N GLU A 392 -9.59 14.63 4.75
CA GLU A 392 -9.50 15.99 4.23
C GLU A 392 -8.33 16.69 4.93
N ASN A 393 -7.32 17.10 4.16
CA ASN A 393 -6.10 17.71 4.68
C ASN A 393 -5.45 16.86 5.79
N ASP A 394 -5.33 15.54 5.54
CA ASP A 394 -4.84 14.51 6.46
C ASP A 394 -5.67 14.27 7.73
N GLU A 395 -6.81 14.95 7.91
CA GLU A 395 -7.75 14.72 9.01
C GLU A 395 -8.91 13.79 8.62
N VAL A 396 -9.34 12.93 9.55
CA VAL A 396 -10.50 12.05 9.33
C VAL A 396 -11.79 12.81 9.62
N LYS A 397 -12.59 13.10 8.60
CA LYS A 397 -13.89 13.79 8.73
C LYS A 397 -15.07 12.85 8.89
N LEU A 398 -14.94 11.61 8.41
CA LEU A 398 -15.95 10.57 8.51
C LEU A 398 -15.27 9.22 8.65
N ALA A 399 -15.77 8.35 9.52
CA ALA A 399 -15.30 6.98 9.64
C ALA A 399 -16.49 6.05 9.90
N MET A 400 -16.57 4.94 9.16
CA MET A 400 -17.62 3.95 9.36
C MET A 400 -17.14 2.53 9.11
N LYS A 401 -17.85 1.56 9.69
CA LYS A 401 -17.63 0.14 9.40
C LYS A 401 -18.11 -0.19 7.99
N VAL A 402 -17.40 -1.10 7.33
CA VAL A 402 -17.82 -1.68 6.05
C VAL A 402 -17.84 -3.21 6.08
N VAL A 403 -18.60 -3.80 5.16
CA VAL A 403 -18.53 -5.23 4.80
C VAL A 403 -17.91 -5.35 3.43
N VAL A 404 -16.89 -6.20 3.30
CA VAL A 404 -16.12 -6.40 2.06
C VAL A 404 -16.26 -7.83 1.54
N GLY A 405 -15.69 -8.09 0.38
CA GLY A 405 -15.71 -9.39 -0.27
C GLY A 405 -15.19 -10.51 0.62
N THR A 406 -15.77 -11.70 0.51
CA THR A 406 -15.19 -12.91 1.11
C THR A 406 -13.83 -13.23 0.47
N ARG A 407 -13.07 -14.15 1.08
CA ARG A 407 -11.82 -14.63 0.45
C ARG A 407 -12.03 -15.33 -0.90
N LYS A 408 -13.21 -15.89 -1.16
CA LYS A 408 -13.55 -16.50 -2.45
C LYS A 408 -13.94 -15.46 -3.50
N ASN A 409 -14.42 -14.30 -3.08
CA ASN A 409 -14.83 -13.19 -3.94
C ASN A 409 -14.17 -11.90 -3.42
N PRO A 410 -12.83 -11.79 -3.50
CA PRO A 410 -12.11 -10.69 -2.86
C PRO A 410 -12.47 -9.35 -3.49
N THR A 411 -12.60 -8.31 -2.68
CA THR A 411 -12.70 -6.93 -3.19
C THR A 411 -11.34 -6.54 -3.81
N PRO A 412 -11.30 -6.07 -5.07
CA PRO A 412 -10.06 -5.68 -5.74
C PRO A 412 -9.46 -4.39 -5.16
N ILE A 413 -8.14 -4.24 -5.27
CA ILE A 413 -7.40 -3.05 -4.86
C ILE A 413 -7.22 -2.12 -6.06
N PHE A 414 -7.74 -0.90 -5.99
CA PHE A 414 -7.66 0.09 -7.05
C PHE A 414 -8.01 1.48 -6.55
N SER A 415 -7.80 2.50 -7.39
CA SER A 415 -8.20 3.88 -7.12
C SER A 415 -9.04 4.42 -8.26
N ASN A 416 -10.15 5.09 -7.95
CA ASN A 416 -10.99 5.75 -8.94
C ASN A 416 -11.70 6.96 -8.31
N LYS A 417 -12.56 7.66 -9.04
CA LYS A 417 -13.29 8.82 -8.52
C LYS A 417 -14.80 8.59 -8.56
N MET A 418 -15.46 8.83 -7.45
CA MET A 418 -16.91 8.84 -7.34
C MET A 418 -17.49 9.97 -8.17
N SER A 419 -18.50 9.67 -8.97
CA SER A 419 -19.07 10.59 -9.95
C SER A 419 -20.57 10.78 -9.81
N PHE A 420 -21.29 9.87 -9.15
CA PHE A 420 -22.73 10.01 -8.93
C PHE A 420 -23.21 9.13 -7.77
N VAL A 421 -24.37 9.48 -7.23
CA VAL A 421 -25.11 8.70 -6.24
C VAL A 421 -26.42 8.23 -6.88
N VAL A 422 -26.84 7.01 -6.54
CA VAL A 422 -28.13 6.44 -6.92
C VAL A 422 -28.94 6.20 -5.65
N LEU A 423 -30.07 6.88 -5.54
CA LEU A 423 -31.08 6.66 -4.52
C LEU A 423 -32.08 5.63 -5.03
N ASN A 424 -32.55 4.75 -4.14
CA ASN A 424 -33.46 3.65 -4.45
C ASN A 424 -33.01 2.83 -5.68
N PRO A 425 -31.80 2.23 -5.66
CA PRO A 425 -31.23 1.59 -6.84
C PRO A 425 -31.96 0.30 -7.24
N TYR A 426 -32.12 0.08 -8.54
CA TYR A 426 -32.36 -1.27 -9.07
C TYR A 426 -31.14 -2.15 -8.78
N TRP A 427 -31.38 -3.40 -8.37
CA TRP A 427 -30.32 -4.41 -8.30
C TRP A 427 -30.36 -5.30 -9.53
N ARG A 428 -29.44 -5.00 -10.45
CA ARG A 428 -29.10 -5.85 -11.60
C ARG A 428 -28.38 -7.09 -11.09
N ILE A 429 -29.07 -8.21 -10.97
CA ILE A 429 -28.54 -9.42 -10.31
C ILE A 429 -27.47 -10.03 -11.22
N PRO A 430 -26.20 -10.15 -10.77
CA PRO A 430 -25.15 -10.74 -11.58
C PRO A 430 -25.52 -12.15 -12.07
N PRO A 431 -25.22 -12.51 -13.33
CA PRO A 431 -25.56 -13.83 -13.90
C PRO A 431 -25.09 -15.00 -13.04
N ARG A 432 -23.95 -14.88 -12.34
CA ARG A 432 -23.47 -15.92 -11.42
C ARG A 432 -24.38 -16.13 -10.21
N ILE A 433 -24.91 -15.06 -9.61
CA ILE A 433 -25.85 -15.17 -8.48
C ILE A 433 -27.13 -15.82 -8.97
N VAL A 434 -27.60 -15.43 -10.17
CA VAL A 434 -28.73 -16.08 -10.83
C VAL A 434 -28.46 -17.58 -10.95
N LYS A 435 -27.37 -17.94 -11.64
CA LYS A 435 -26.97 -19.31 -11.94
C LYS A 435 -26.77 -20.19 -10.71
N ARG A 436 -26.15 -19.69 -9.64
CA ARG A 436 -25.76 -20.50 -8.47
C ARG A 436 -26.71 -20.47 -7.30
N GLU A 437 -27.44 -19.37 -7.14
CA GLU A 437 -28.24 -19.14 -5.94
C GLU A 437 -29.72 -19.02 -6.23
N ILE A 438 -30.12 -18.62 -7.45
CA ILE A 438 -31.52 -18.38 -7.81
C ILE A 438 -32.06 -19.57 -8.63
N ILE A 439 -31.40 -19.95 -9.73
CA ILE A 439 -31.83 -21.07 -10.60
C ILE A 439 -32.00 -22.38 -9.81
N PRO A 440 -31.07 -22.80 -8.93
CA PRO A 440 -31.26 -24.03 -8.14
C PRO A 440 -32.46 -23.98 -7.18
N LYS A 441 -32.94 -22.78 -6.83
CA LYS A 441 -34.14 -22.59 -6.00
C LYS A 441 -35.40 -22.53 -6.86
N LEU A 442 -35.32 -21.95 -8.05
CA LEU A 442 -36.40 -21.94 -9.04
C LEU A 442 -36.73 -23.35 -9.56
N LEU A 443 -35.70 -24.17 -9.85
CA LEU A 443 -35.88 -25.57 -10.22
C LEU A 443 -36.64 -26.37 -9.14
N LYS A 444 -36.43 -26.03 -7.86
CA LYS A 444 -37.13 -26.68 -6.73
C LYS A 444 -38.51 -26.08 -6.44
N ASN A 445 -38.68 -24.80 -6.71
CA ASN A 445 -39.90 -24.04 -6.45
C ASN A 445 -40.00 -22.89 -7.48
N PRO A 446 -40.79 -23.06 -8.56
CA PRO A 446 -40.98 -22.02 -9.58
C PRO A 446 -41.51 -20.69 -9.01
N GLY A 447 -42.28 -20.75 -7.92
CA GLY A 447 -42.77 -19.57 -7.20
C GLY A 447 -41.73 -18.88 -6.30
N TYR A 448 -40.45 -19.28 -6.33
CA TYR A 448 -39.42 -18.73 -5.46
C TYR A 448 -39.28 -17.21 -5.54
N LEU A 449 -39.58 -16.58 -6.67
CA LEU A 449 -39.45 -15.13 -6.86
C LEU A 449 -40.67 -14.33 -6.34
N ASN A 450 -41.77 -15.01 -5.98
CA ASN A 450 -42.99 -14.36 -5.54
C ASN A 450 -42.74 -13.44 -4.33
N GLY A 451 -43.19 -12.20 -4.42
CA GLY A 451 -43.02 -11.19 -3.36
C GLY A 451 -41.57 -10.74 -3.11
N LYS A 452 -40.60 -11.13 -3.97
CA LYS A 452 -39.20 -10.65 -3.88
C LYS A 452 -38.95 -9.37 -4.68
N GLY A 453 -39.91 -8.95 -5.51
CA GLY A 453 -39.78 -7.79 -6.39
C GLY A 453 -38.69 -7.98 -7.44
N ILE A 454 -38.48 -9.21 -7.90
CA ILE A 454 -37.51 -9.57 -8.95
C ILE A 454 -38.30 -9.80 -10.23
N ASN A 455 -38.02 -8.98 -11.23
CA ASN A 455 -38.62 -9.06 -12.55
C ASN A 455 -37.55 -9.50 -13.57
N LEU A 456 -37.99 -10.12 -14.65
CA LEU A 456 -37.13 -10.70 -15.67
C LEU A 456 -37.34 -9.96 -16.98
N TYR A 457 -36.24 -9.49 -17.56
CA TYR A 457 -36.25 -8.65 -18.75
C TYR A 457 -35.37 -9.26 -19.85
N GLU A 458 -35.67 -8.96 -21.10
CA GLU A 458 -34.86 -9.36 -22.26
C GLU A 458 -33.43 -8.80 -22.16
N ASN A 459 -33.31 -7.56 -21.69
CA ASN A 459 -32.01 -6.92 -21.52
C ASN A 459 -31.96 -6.08 -20.22
N TRP A 460 -30.89 -5.31 -20.03
CA TRP A 460 -30.72 -4.50 -18.83
C TRP A 460 -31.56 -3.21 -18.87
N ASP A 461 -32.28 -2.89 -19.93
CA ASP A 461 -33.29 -1.84 -19.83
C ASP A 461 -34.53 -2.38 -19.10
N HIS A 462 -34.91 -1.74 -18.00
CA HIS A 462 -36.13 -2.05 -17.27
C HIS A 462 -37.42 -1.74 -18.03
N ASN A 463 -37.32 -0.98 -19.14
CA ASN A 463 -38.42 -0.73 -20.06
C ASN A 463 -38.48 -1.78 -21.19
N SER A 464 -37.54 -2.72 -21.26
CA SER A 464 -37.58 -3.81 -22.25
C SER A 464 -38.68 -4.81 -21.92
N THR A 465 -38.98 -5.70 -22.86
CA THR A 465 -39.99 -6.75 -22.71
C THR A 465 -39.74 -7.55 -21.43
N GLN A 466 -40.75 -7.57 -20.56
CA GLN A 466 -40.75 -8.34 -19.33
C GLN A 466 -41.28 -9.75 -19.62
N PHE A 467 -40.59 -10.77 -19.11
CA PHE A 467 -41.06 -12.14 -19.16
C PHE A 467 -42.07 -12.42 -18.05
N ASP A 468 -43.10 -13.22 -18.35
CA ASP A 468 -43.98 -13.79 -17.34
C ASP A 468 -43.23 -14.89 -16.57
N LEU A 469 -43.17 -14.75 -15.24
CA LEU A 469 -42.50 -15.70 -14.37
C LEU A 469 -43.10 -17.10 -14.42
N ASN A 470 -44.41 -17.20 -14.70
CA ASN A 470 -45.13 -18.46 -14.72
C ASN A 470 -45.01 -19.19 -16.06
N SER A 471 -44.56 -18.52 -17.12
CA SER A 471 -44.44 -19.10 -18.45
C SER A 471 -43.06 -19.68 -18.75
N ILE A 472 -42.13 -19.65 -17.78
CA ILE A 472 -40.74 -20.06 -17.99
C ILE A 472 -40.57 -21.52 -17.56
N ASP A 473 -40.12 -22.36 -18.49
CA ASP A 473 -39.61 -23.68 -18.14
C ASP A 473 -38.21 -23.57 -17.54
N TRP A 474 -38.13 -23.63 -16.21
CA TRP A 474 -36.88 -23.53 -15.48
C TRP A 474 -35.93 -24.71 -15.75
N ASN A 475 -36.43 -25.85 -16.22
CA ASN A 475 -35.58 -27.01 -16.56
C ASN A 475 -34.63 -26.69 -17.72
N LEU A 476 -34.95 -25.74 -18.60
CA LEU A 476 -34.04 -25.27 -19.64
C LEU A 476 -32.77 -24.60 -19.11
N TYR A 477 -32.69 -24.33 -17.79
CA TYR A 477 -31.56 -23.69 -17.12
C TYR A 477 -30.84 -24.60 -16.12
N ASP A 478 -31.21 -25.89 -16.01
CA ASP A 478 -30.48 -26.85 -15.18
C ASP A 478 -29.13 -27.22 -15.81
N GLU A 479 -28.04 -26.93 -15.12
CA GLU A 479 -26.68 -27.24 -15.56
C GLU A 479 -26.38 -28.75 -15.62
N ASN A 480 -27.22 -29.58 -14.99
CA ASN A 480 -27.04 -31.03 -14.99
C ASN A 480 -27.70 -31.71 -16.21
N ARG A 481 -28.39 -30.97 -17.08
CA ARG A 481 -28.92 -31.55 -18.33
C ARG A 481 -27.77 -31.96 -19.23
N VAL A 482 -27.81 -33.22 -19.63
CA VAL A 482 -26.86 -33.84 -20.56
C VAL A 482 -27.50 -33.98 -21.93
N ALA A 483 -26.67 -33.94 -22.98
CA ALA A 483 -27.12 -34.27 -24.33
C ALA A 483 -27.64 -35.71 -24.37
N THR A 484 -28.70 -35.92 -25.15
CA THR A 484 -29.30 -37.25 -25.35
C THR A 484 -28.93 -37.77 -26.72
N THR A 485 -28.56 -39.05 -26.81
CA THR A 485 -28.30 -39.71 -28.09
C THR A 485 -29.55 -40.43 -28.56
N ASN A 486 -30.06 -40.05 -29.73
CA ASN A 486 -31.13 -40.77 -30.40
C ASN A 486 -30.51 -41.72 -31.43
N LEU A 487 -30.99 -42.97 -31.44
CA LEU A 487 -30.64 -43.95 -32.45
C LEU A 487 -31.78 -44.02 -33.47
N THR A 488 -31.50 -43.65 -34.72
CA THR A 488 -32.44 -43.79 -35.82
C THR A 488 -31.92 -44.81 -36.82
N THR A 489 -32.77 -45.73 -37.26
CA THR A 489 -32.38 -46.72 -38.28
C THR A 489 -32.79 -46.17 -39.64
N SER A 490 -31.82 -45.99 -40.53
CA SER A 490 -32.03 -45.56 -41.90
C SER A 490 -31.54 -46.64 -42.85
N ILE A 491 -32.28 -46.89 -43.92
CA ILE A 491 -31.86 -47.82 -44.96
C ILE A 491 -30.99 -47.05 -45.95
N ILE A 492 -29.71 -47.41 -46.03
CA ILE A 492 -28.75 -46.85 -46.99
C ILE A 492 -28.27 -48.00 -47.86
N ASP A 493 -28.48 -47.89 -49.18
CA ASP A 493 -28.10 -48.92 -50.16
C ASP A 493 -28.64 -50.34 -49.88
N GLY A 494 -29.83 -50.43 -49.25
CA GLY A 494 -30.49 -51.71 -48.95
C GLY A 494 -30.06 -52.36 -47.63
N GLU A 495 -29.16 -51.73 -46.86
CA GLU A 495 -28.76 -52.18 -45.53
C GLU A 495 -29.29 -51.23 -44.43
N GLU A 496 -29.71 -51.80 -43.30
CA GLU A 496 -30.10 -51.03 -42.11
C GLU A 496 -28.86 -50.46 -41.41
N VAL A 497 -28.73 -49.14 -41.44
CA VAL A 497 -27.66 -48.41 -40.75
C VAL A 497 -28.24 -47.64 -39.57
N GLN A 498 -27.67 -47.85 -38.38
CA GLN A 498 -28.01 -47.05 -37.20
C GLN A 498 -27.22 -45.75 -37.21
N ILE A 499 -27.94 -44.64 -37.14
CA ILE A 499 -27.40 -43.29 -37.07
C ILE A 499 -27.61 -42.79 -35.64
N GLU A 500 -26.51 -42.51 -34.95
CA GLU A 500 -26.49 -41.82 -33.66
C GLU A 500 -26.56 -40.31 -33.88
N GLU A 501 -27.67 -39.70 -33.51
CA GLU A 501 -27.81 -38.25 -33.48
C GLU A 501 -27.70 -37.74 -32.04
N THR A 502 -26.70 -36.91 -31.78
CA THR A 502 -26.56 -36.24 -30.47
C THR A 502 -27.43 -34.99 -30.46
N VAL A 503 -28.48 -34.99 -29.64
CA VAL A 503 -29.36 -33.84 -29.46
C VAL A 503 -28.89 -33.06 -28.24
N GLU A 504 -28.34 -31.87 -28.48
CA GLU A 504 -27.99 -30.91 -27.43
C GLU A 504 -29.25 -30.43 -26.70
N PRO A 505 -29.21 -30.26 -25.37
CA PRO A 505 -30.37 -29.80 -24.62
C PRO A 505 -30.75 -28.38 -25.05
N GLU A 506 -32.04 -28.18 -25.33
CA GLU A 506 -32.60 -26.87 -25.64
C GLU A 506 -32.27 -25.86 -24.53
N LYS A 507 -31.80 -24.68 -24.94
CA LYS A 507 -31.46 -23.59 -24.01
C LYS A 507 -32.60 -22.58 -23.98
N GLY A 508 -33.00 -22.22 -22.76
CA GLY A 508 -33.98 -21.15 -22.57
C GLY A 508 -33.45 -19.78 -23.03
N PRO A 509 -34.34 -18.79 -23.22
CA PRO A 509 -33.96 -17.44 -23.61
C PRO A 509 -32.98 -16.81 -22.61
N THR A 510 -32.14 -15.89 -23.07
CA THR A 510 -31.28 -15.13 -22.15
C THR A 510 -32.12 -14.09 -21.42
N MET A 511 -32.08 -14.11 -20.09
CA MET A 511 -32.88 -13.22 -19.24
C MET A 511 -32.00 -12.40 -18.29
N ARG A 512 -32.48 -11.19 -17.95
CA ARG A 512 -31.87 -10.31 -16.96
C ARG A 512 -32.77 -10.18 -15.74
N PHE A 513 -32.24 -10.61 -14.60
CA PHE A 513 -32.95 -10.54 -13.32
C PHE A 513 -32.68 -9.17 -12.69
N ILE A 514 -33.73 -8.39 -12.50
CA ILE A 514 -33.64 -7.06 -11.91
C ILE A 514 -34.54 -7.03 -10.67
N GLN A 515 -33.95 -6.80 -9.50
CA GLN A 515 -34.72 -6.53 -8.30
C GLN A 515 -35.03 -5.03 -8.20
N MET A 516 -36.31 -4.73 -8.08
CA MET A 516 -36.84 -3.37 -7.95
C MET A 516 -36.46 -2.75 -6.59
N PRO A 517 -36.55 -1.42 -6.46
CA PRO A 517 -36.22 -0.74 -5.21
C PRO A 517 -37.20 -1.16 -4.11
N SER A 518 -36.67 -1.48 -2.94
CA SER A 518 -37.47 -1.82 -1.76
C SER A 518 -36.59 -1.85 -0.52
N ASN A 519 -37.19 -1.91 0.66
CA ASN A 519 -36.46 -2.11 1.92
C ASN A 519 -35.78 -3.49 2.01
N LYS A 520 -36.13 -4.43 1.12
CA LYS A 520 -35.53 -5.77 1.03
C LYS A 520 -34.43 -5.88 -0.03
N ASN A 521 -34.23 -4.84 -0.83
CA ASN A 521 -33.23 -4.82 -1.89
C ASN A 521 -31.82 -4.99 -1.27
N PRO A 522 -30.99 -5.96 -1.69
CA PRO A 522 -29.66 -6.19 -1.15
C PRO A 522 -28.68 -5.01 -1.27
N LEU A 523 -28.93 -4.09 -2.21
CA LEU A 523 -28.22 -2.83 -2.36
C LEU A 523 -28.66 -1.74 -1.37
N GLY A 524 -29.69 -2.01 -0.56
CA GLY A 524 -30.31 -1.03 0.32
C GLY A 524 -30.95 0.12 -0.47
N ARG A 525 -30.95 1.31 0.12
CA ARG A 525 -31.60 2.50 -0.46
C ARG A 525 -30.63 3.47 -1.14
N MET A 526 -29.32 3.25 -1.05
CA MET A 526 -28.30 4.16 -1.59
C MET A 526 -27.12 3.39 -2.20
N LYS A 527 -26.61 3.89 -3.33
CA LYS A 527 -25.43 3.36 -4.01
C LYS A 527 -24.55 4.50 -4.49
N PHE A 528 -23.26 4.46 -4.16
CA PHE A 528 -22.28 5.49 -4.49
C PHE A 528 -21.32 4.97 -5.57
N MET A 529 -21.26 5.68 -6.68
CA MET A 529 -20.73 5.15 -7.94
C MET A 529 -19.42 5.83 -8.36
N PHE A 530 -18.41 5.00 -8.60
CA PHE A 530 -17.09 5.35 -9.13
C PHE A 530 -16.76 4.37 -10.26
N PRO A 531 -17.28 4.60 -11.48
CA PRO A 531 -17.25 3.65 -12.60
C PRO A 531 -15.87 3.03 -12.83
N ASN A 532 -15.77 1.71 -12.75
CA ASN A 532 -14.53 0.96 -12.84
C ASN A 532 -14.72 -0.39 -13.55
N LYS A 533 -13.62 -0.97 -14.04
CA LYS A 533 -13.63 -2.25 -14.78
C LYS A 533 -13.99 -3.48 -13.94
N TYR A 534 -14.10 -3.34 -12.62
CA TYR A 534 -14.43 -4.44 -11.70
C TYR A 534 -15.91 -4.50 -11.32
N ALA A 535 -16.72 -3.53 -11.77
CA ALA A 535 -18.12 -3.37 -11.36
C ALA A 535 -18.32 -3.26 -9.83
N VAL A 536 -17.32 -2.73 -9.11
CA VAL A 536 -17.36 -2.53 -7.65
C VAL A 536 -17.93 -1.15 -7.30
N TYR A 537 -18.72 -1.05 -6.24
CA TYR A 537 -19.30 0.19 -5.73
C TYR A 537 -19.49 0.14 -4.22
N LEU A 538 -19.72 1.30 -3.59
CA LEU A 538 -20.15 1.40 -2.19
C LEU A 538 -21.68 1.43 -2.17
N HIS A 539 -22.32 0.73 -1.25
CA HIS A 539 -23.78 0.74 -1.17
C HIS A 539 -24.32 0.46 0.23
N ASP A 540 -25.58 0.80 0.44
CA ASP A 540 -26.35 0.47 1.63
C ASP A 540 -26.68 -1.04 1.68
N THR A 541 -27.26 -1.53 2.77
CA THR A 541 -27.72 -2.91 2.86
C THR A 541 -28.78 -3.08 3.95
N PRO A 542 -29.81 -3.92 3.73
CA PRO A 542 -30.74 -4.30 4.79
C PRO A 542 -30.07 -5.19 5.85
N ALA A 543 -28.95 -5.83 5.54
CA ALA A 543 -28.23 -6.75 6.44
C ALA A 543 -27.37 -6.01 7.48
N LYS A 544 -27.94 -5.05 8.22
CA LYS A 544 -27.21 -4.20 9.19
C LYS A 544 -26.52 -5.00 10.31
N ARG A 545 -27.05 -6.16 10.67
CA ARG A 545 -26.41 -7.08 11.65
C ARG A 545 -24.96 -7.46 11.32
N TYR A 546 -24.55 -7.40 10.04
CA TYR A 546 -23.17 -7.73 9.65
C TYR A 546 -22.13 -6.76 10.20
N PHE A 547 -22.53 -5.54 10.58
CA PHE A 547 -21.64 -4.55 11.18
C PHE A 547 -21.35 -4.81 12.68
N ASN A 548 -22.04 -5.78 13.30
CA ASN A 548 -21.77 -6.22 14.66
C ASN A 548 -20.63 -7.25 14.73
N TYR A 549 -20.28 -7.89 13.61
CA TYR A 549 -19.17 -8.83 13.56
C TYR A 549 -17.83 -8.10 13.50
N THR A 550 -16.84 -8.62 14.23
CA THR A 550 -15.44 -8.17 14.12
C THR A 550 -14.87 -8.47 12.74
N LYS A 551 -15.15 -9.66 12.18
CA LYS A 551 -14.72 -10.06 10.83
C LYS A 551 -15.86 -9.83 9.82
N ARG A 552 -15.63 -8.97 8.83
CA ARG A 552 -16.68 -8.50 7.90
C ARG A 552 -16.36 -8.76 6.42
N ALA A 553 -15.60 -9.81 6.13
CA ALA A 553 -15.43 -10.34 4.77
C ALA A 553 -16.59 -11.28 4.41
N LEU A 554 -17.76 -10.71 4.13
CA LEU A 554 -19.04 -11.44 3.99
C LEU A 554 -19.80 -11.14 2.70
N SER A 555 -19.29 -10.26 1.83
CA SER A 555 -19.95 -9.88 0.57
C SER A 555 -19.44 -10.69 -0.63
N HIS A 556 -20.13 -10.51 -1.75
CA HIS A 556 -19.71 -11.03 -3.05
C HIS A 556 -18.70 -10.11 -3.77
N GLY A 557 -18.10 -9.12 -3.10
CA GLY A 557 -16.99 -8.29 -3.61
C GLY A 557 -17.23 -6.79 -3.60
N CYS A 558 -18.49 -6.34 -3.60
CA CYS A 558 -18.85 -4.93 -3.38
C CYS A 558 -18.75 -4.55 -1.88
N ILE A 559 -18.76 -3.25 -1.59
CA ILE A 559 -18.56 -2.73 -0.24
C ILE A 559 -19.90 -2.24 0.32
N ARG A 560 -20.34 -2.83 1.43
CA ARG A 560 -21.55 -2.39 2.14
C ARG A 560 -21.19 -1.42 3.25
N LEU A 561 -21.95 -0.34 3.38
CA LEU A 561 -21.74 0.74 4.35
C LEU A 561 -22.64 0.57 5.58
N ALA A 562 -22.08 0.80 6.77
CA ALA A 562 -22.86 0.83 8.01
C ALA A 562 -23.82 2.02 8.00
N GLU A 563 -23.29 3.19 7.68
CA GLU A 563 -23.95 4.50 7.83
C GLU A 563 -23.94 5.28 6.50
N PRO A 564 -24.60 4.77 5.44
CA PRO A 564 -24.58 5.42 4.14
C PRO A 564 -25.23 6.82 4.13
N LYS A 565 -26.18 7.11 5.05
CA LYS A 565 -26.78 8.44 5.19
C LYS A 565 -25.75 9.49 5.61
N GLU A 566 -24.83 9.15 6.51
CA GLU A 566 -23.75 10.07 6.92
C GLU A 566 -22.80 10.37 5.76
N LEU A 567 -22.47 9.36 4.95
CA LEU A 567 -21.68 9.60 3.73
C LEU A 567 -22.44 10.52 2.76
N LEU A 568 -23.74 10.30 2.56
CA LEU A 568 -24.56 11.16 1.70
C LEU A 568 -24.56 12.61 2.19
N LYS A 569 -24.71 12.81 3.50
CA LYS A 569 -24.71 14.14 4.14
C LYS A 569 -23.39 14.89 3.93
N VAL A 570 -22.26 14.22 4.12
CA VAL A 570 -20.93 14.83 3.93
C VAL A 570 -20.65 15.15 2.46
N ILE A 571 -21.14 14.35 1.52
CA ILE A 571 -21.01 14.66 0.08
C ILE A 571 -21.92 15.86 -0.29
N ALA A 572 -23.14 15.87 0.23
CA ALA A 572 -24.14 16.90 -0.04
C ALA A 572 -23.76 18.29 0.50
N SER A 573 -23.00 18.36 1.60
CA SER A 573 -22.59 19.65 2.17
C SER A 573 -21.64 20.47 1.27
N GLU A 574 -21.11 19.88 0.20
CA GLU A 574 -20.05 20.50 -0.63
C GLU A 574 -20.24 20.32 -2.14
N ASP A 575 -21.29 19.63 -2.57
CA ASP A 575 -21.63 19.46 -3.96
C ASP A 575 -22.97 20.13 -4.25
N GLU A 576 -22.92 21.22 -5.02
CA GLU A 576 -24.09 22.03 -5.41
C GLU A 576 -25.18 21.21 -6.12
N ASN A 577 -24.84 20.06 -6.74
CA ASN A 577 -25.82 19.22 -7.43
C ASN A 577 -26.57 18.27 -6.47
N LEU A 578 -26.12 18.14 -5.22
CA LEU A 578 -26.66 17.19 -4.25
C LEU A 578 -27.15 17.92 -2.99
N ASP A 579 -28.44 18.27 -2.97
CA ASP A 579 -29.10 18.77 -1.77
C ASP A 579 -29.54 17.60 -0.85
N TYR A 580 -29.10 17.64 0.42
CA TYR A 580 -29.36 16.55 1.37
C TYR A 580 -30.84 16.41 1.73
N THR A 581 -31.57 17.51 1.86
CA THR A 581 -33.00 17.51 2.24
C THR A 581 -33.83 16.88 1.13
N ARG A 582 -33.62 17.31 -0.11
CA ARG A 582 -34.23 16.73 -1.31
C ARG A 582 -33.90 15.24 -1.45
N ALA A 583 -32.63 14.88 -1.27
CA ALA A 583 -32.21 13.47 -1.32
C ALA A 583 -32.88 12.64 -0.22
N SER A 584 -33.05 13.21 0.98
CA SER A 584 -33.75 12.54 2.09
C SER A 584 -35.23 12.33 1.78
N ASN A 585 -35.91 13.33 1.21
CA ASN A 585 -37.31 13.21 0.79
C ASN A 585 -37.49 12.13 -0.28
N ILE A 586 -36.58 12.05 -1.27
CA ILE A 586 -36.60 10.97 -2.27
C ILE A 586 -36.46 9.58 -1.63
N LEU A 587 -35.71 9.47 -0.53
CA LEU A 587 -35.54 8.20 0.19
C LEU A 587 -36.77 7.80 1.02
N GLU A 588 -37.76 8.68 1.20
CA GLU A 588 -39.05 8.32 1.80
C GLU A 588 -39.90 7.50 0.82
N ASP A 589 -39.80 7.79 -0.48
CA ASP A 589 -40.39 7.00 -1.56
C ASP A 589 -39.39 5.97 -2.15
N ILE A 590 -39.86 5.06 -3.02
CA ILE A 590 -39.09 4.01 -3.68
C ILE A 590 -38.68 4.36 -5.12
N GLU A 591 -38.98 5.56 -5.62
CA GLU A 591 -38.57 5.99 -6.96
C GLU A 591 -37.04 6.05 -7.09
N LYS A 592 -36.51 5.42 -8.15
CA LYS A 592 -35.07 5.43 -8.45
C LYS A 592 -34.63 6.80 -8.97
N THR A 593 -33.74 7.47 -8.25
CA THR A 593 -33.13 8.73 -8.70
C THR A 593 -31.61 8.60 -8.80
N GLN A 594 -31.03 9.22 -9.84
CA GLN A 594 -29.59 9.33 -10.00
C GLN A 594 -29.18 10.80 -9.95
N ILE A 595 -28.17 11.11 -9.13
CA ILE A 595 -27.67 12.47 -8.92
C ILE A 595 -26.18 12.50 -9.25
N GLY A 596 -25.81 13.25 -10.28
CA GLY A 596 -24.42 13.44 -10.70
C GLY A 596 -23.68 14.42 -9.81
N LEU A 597 -22.46 14.08 -9.40
CA LEU A 597 -21.61 14.95 -8.60
C LEU A 597 -20.86 15.92 -9.50
N LYS A 598 -20.87 17.22 -9.15
CA LYS A 598 -20.05 18.25 -9.78
C LYS A 598 -18.58 18.01 -9.49
N LYS A 599 -18.24 17.70 -8.23
CA LYS A 599 -16.87 17.40 -7.80
C LYS A 599 -16.69 15.90 -7.61
N LYS A 600 -15.84 15.30 -8.45
CA LYS A 600 -15.55 13.86 -8.32
C LYS A 600 -14.63 13.60 -7.12
N ILE A 601 -15.06 12.70 -6.22
CA ILE A 601 -14.33 12.39 -4.98
C ILE A 601 -13.43 11.16 -5.18
N PRO A 602 -12.10 11.24 -5.01
CA PRO A 602 -11.24 10.06 -5.05
C PRO A 602 -11.66 8.99 -4.04
N VAL A 603 -11.67 7.73 -4.48
CA VAL A 603 -11.95 6.54 -3.67
C VAL A 603 -10.79 5.57 -3.86
N HIS A 604 -10.09 5.28 -2.78
CA HIS A 604 -8.94 4.39 -2.74
C HIS A 604 -9.32 3.12 -1.99
N MET A 605 -9.37 2.00 -2.72
CA MET A 605 -9.45 0.67 -2.12
C MET A 605 -8.03 0.21 -1.81
N VAL A 606 -7.72 -0.03 -0.54
CA VAL A 606 -6.38 -0.43 -0.10
C VAL A 606 -6.42 -1.73 0.69
N TYR A 607 -5.29 -2.43 0.72
CA TYR A 607 -5.13 -3.67 1.48
C TYR A 607 -3.95 -3.52 2.44
N LEU A 608 -4.18 -2.89 3.58
CA LEU A 608 -3.16 -2.68 4.60
C LEU A 608 -3.45 -3.55 5.83
N THR A 609 -2.55 -4.49 6.11
CA THR A 609 -2.62 -5.36 7.31
C THR A 609 -1.83 -4.80 8.47
N SER A 610 -1.08 -3.72 8.25
CA SER A 610 -0.45 -2.91 9.29
C SER A 610 -0.22 -1.49 8.78
N TRP A 611 -0.48 -0.50 9.64
CA TRP A 611 -0.31 0.93 9.38
C TRP A 611 -0.21 1.67 10.72
N VAL A 612 0.23 2.92 10.72
CA VAL A 612 0.11 3.82 11.87
C VAL A 612 -1.15 4.65 11.70
N ASP A 613 -2.00 4.71 12.71
CA ASP A 613 -3.26 5.45 12.69
C ASP A 613 -3.09 6.93 13.09
N GLU A 614 -4.20 7.66 13.09
CA GLU A 614 -4.34 9.06 13.49
C GLU A 614 -3.82 9.35 14.91
N ASN A 615 -3.84 8.36 15.81
CA ASN A 615 -3.36 8.50 17.18
C ASN A 615 -1.88 8.12 17.32
N ASN A 616 -1.17 7.94 16.19
CA ASN A 616 0.19 7.43 16.13
C ASN A 616 0.36 6.02 16.72
N ILE A 617 -0.71 5.22 16.73
CA ILE A 617 -0.68 3.84 17.21
C ILE A 617 -0.52 2.91 16.02
N VAL A 618 0.41 1.96 16.13
CA VAL A 618 0.58 0.91 15.12
C VAL A 618 -0.57 -0.09 15.19
N GLN A 619 -1.26 -0.24 14.06
CA GLN A 619 -2.38 -1.14 13.89
C GLN A 619 -1.93 -2.43 13.19
N PHE A 620 -2.60 -3.54 13.51
CA PHE A 620 -2.43 -4.84 12.86
C PHE A 620 -3.79 -5.47 12.54
N ARG A 621 -3.91 -6.10 11.37
CA ARG A 621 -5.10 -6.86 10.95
C ARG A 621 -4.74 -8.21 10.36
N ASP A 622 -5.74 -9.07 10.27
CA ASP A 622 -5.63 -10.38 9.63
C ASP A 622 -5.38 -10.25 8.13
N ASP A 623 -4.61 -11.20 7.60
CA ASP A 623 -4.39 -11.36 6.16
C ASP A 623 -5.58 -12.10 5.52
N VAL A 624 -6.74 -11.43 5.50
CA VAL A 624 -8.06 -11.93 5.05
C VAL A 624 -7.99 -12.65 3.69
N TYR A 625 -7.19 -12.15 2.75
CA TYR A 625 -7.08 -12.66 1.38
C TYR A 625 -5.78 -13.42 1.11
N ARG A 626 -4.89 -13.54 2.11
CA ARG A 626 -3.57 -14.18 2.02
C ARG A 626 -2.53 -13.44 1.18
N TYR A 627 -2.70 -12.13 1.01
CA TYR A 627 -1.77 -11.30 0.24
C TYR A 627 -0.45 -11.07 0.97
N ASP A 628 -0.41 -11.04 2.32
CA ASP A 628 0.85 -10.99 3.06
C ASP A 628 1.69 -12.22 2.76
N ARG A 629 1.07 -13.41 2.80
CA ARG A 629 1.74 -14.68 2.48
C ARG A 629 2.31 -14.70 1.06
N MET A 630 1.52 -14.26 0.08
CA MET A 630 1.92 -14.22 -1.34
C MET A 630 3.07 -13.23 -1.56
N GLN A 631 2.94 -12.01 -1.04
CA GLN A 631 3.94 -10.97 -1.18
C GLN A 631 5.23 -11.33 -0.45
N LYS A 632 5.16 -11.85 0.79
CA LYS A 632 6.33 -12.32 1.56
C LYS A 632 7.13 -13.35 0.77
N LYS A 633 6.46 -14.33 0.15
CA LYS A 633 7.12 -15.35 -0.68
C LYS A 633 7.88 -14.76 -1.85
N LEU A 634 7.40 -13.66 -2.44
CA LEU A 634 8.03 -13.01 -3.59
C LEU A 634 9.11 -11.99 -3.19
N LEU A 635 8.95 -11.33 -2.03
CA LEU A 635 9.89 -10.34 -1.51
C LEU A 635 11.15 -11.00 -0.92
N TYR A 636 11.01 -12.18 -0.29
CA TYR A 636 12.09 -12.88 0.40
C TYR A 636 12.44 -14.24 -0.22
N LYS A 637 11.94 -14.58 -1.42
CA LYS A 637 12.34 -15.83 -2.08
C LYS A 637 13.86 -15.81 -2.29
N LYS A 638 14.56 -16.87 -1.85
CA LYS A 638 15.89 -17.19 -2.41
C LYS A 638 15.72 -17.28 -3.93
N ASN A 639 16.40 -16.38 -4.65
CA ASN A 639 16.38 -16.21 -6.11
C ASN A 639 16.15 -17.52 -6.87
N GLN A 640 15.16 -17.53 -7.75
CA GLN A 640 15.13 -18.50 -8.86
C GLN A 640 15.10 -17.82 -10.23
N TYR A 641 15.26 -16.50 -10.28
CA TYR A 641 15.48 -15.78 -11.54
C TYR A 641 16.44 -14.63 -11.24
N MET A 642 17.73 -14.98 -11.27
CA MET A 642 18.76 -14.09 -11.82
C MET A 642 18.75 -14.26 -13.32
#